data_AF-A0A2V7RDD0-F1
#
_entry.id   AF-A0A2V7RDD0-F1
#
_cell.length_a   1.000
_cell.length_b   1.000
_cell.length_c   1.000
_cell.angle_alpha   90.00
_cell.angle_beta   90.00
_cell.angle_gamma   90.00
#
_symmetry.space_group_name_H-M   'P 1'
#
loop_
_entity.id
_entity.type
_entity.pdbx_description
1 polymer ?
#
loop_
_entity_poly.entity_id
_entity_poly.type
_entity_poly.pdbx_seq_one_letter_code
_entity_poly.pdbx_strand_id
1 'polypeptide(L)'
;MSLIAIIGLLVLGWTVFTFNRLTRLRQLGDNAWADIDVQLKRRHDLIPNVVAVVQGHAGYERGTLEAVVAARGRAVQASQAGPATRAREEDPLGNALQRVLAVAEAYPELKAAASFASLQATLTDVEDHLQNARRYYNAVVRDFNTAIAQFPSGIVAGMMRLKPREFFGLDDPSERAVPKVPLVLVLLGLSATSLCAQRSYSIERFDARIRVNRDASIDVTETITARFVGSYNGLYRTVPVTYRTPQGLNWTLRVSLQSAQDDAGHNLKTETSRLGAYVKFKVWIPGAADADRTIVLRYHATNGLRFFDEHDELYWNVTGDEWDVPIRAATAAIELPPATPGVRAIAFNGVYGSTARDATVKIDGNLVGVAMPHPLEYHEGLTAVVGWNKGVITPPSLLARAWGTARSNWPLLIPIPVFLLAFASWYGSGRDPRRRPIAVQYEPPKTMTPAEAGTLIDNSADMRDITATLVDLAVRGYLRIEEHQTPKLFGLFGGAITYTLHRLKSSEGLQLHEAAVFHGIFASDDDDVPLDDLKDEFYQQLPLIQDAIYDRLKEGGFYRDRPDKFQKKWYGLALGLTVLIGAGGAFLAKLVLLTAIPFIAASILVLLILVGFAQIMPARTEPGTRALEHVLGFEEFLRRVESENLKRIIVGHPELFDKYLPFAMAFGVEKQFARAFEGIYTQPPQWYVGPSVLNFNVSHFSSSVSNLSSVAGTTMSSTPRSSSGSGFGGGGGGGGGGGFSGGGGGGGGGGAF
;
A
#
# COMPACT_ATOMS: atom_id res chain seq x y z
N MET A 1 10.20 18.35 17.75
CA MET A 1 11.41 17.69 17.20
C MET A 1 11.54 18.09 15.74
N SER A 2 12.76 18.31 15.24
CA SER A 2 12.97 18.59 13.81
C SER A 2 12.72 17.34 12.96
N LEU A 3 12.23 17.52 11.73
CA LEU A 3 11.98 16.44 10.77
C LEU A 3 13.22 15.55 10.56
N ILE A 4 14.40 16.19 10.53
CA ILE A 4 15.72 15.56 10.41
C ILE A 4 15.98 14.55 11.54
N ALA A 5 15.62 14.89 12.79
CA ALA A 5 15.83 13.99 13.93
C ALA A 5 14.98 12.71 13.83
N ILE A 6 13.75 12.82 13.31
CA ILE A 6 12.85 11.68 13.10
C ILE A 6 13.37 10.79 11.97
N ILE A 7 13.80 11.38 10.85
CA ILE A 7 14.42 10.64 9.73
C ILE A 7 15.69 9.91 10.20
N GLY A 8 16.56 10.57 10.97
CA GLY A 8 17.76 9.96 11.53
C GLY A 8 17.47 8.75 12.41
N LEU A 9 16.46 8.84 13.29
CA LEU A 9 16.05 7.74 14.18
C LEU A 9 15.48 6.53 13.39
N LEU A 10 14.72 6.80 12.31
CA LEU A 10 14.21 5.77 11.41
C LEU A 10 15.34 5.07 10.63
N VAL A 11 16.32 5.82 10.10
CA VAL A 11 17.49 5.26 9.40
C VAL A 11 18.36 4.43 10.35
N LEU A 12 18.56 4.90 11.59
CA LEU A 12 19.29 4.15 12.63
C LEU A 12 18.59 2.83 12.96
N GLY A 13 17.28 2.86 13.27
CA GLY A 13 16.50 1.67 13.58
C GLY A 13 16.46 0.66 12.42
N TRP A 14 16.32 1.15 11.19
CA TRP A 14 16.40 0.33 9.98
C TRP A 14 17.77 -0.34 9.80
N THR A 15 18.86 0.38 10.09
CA THR A 15 20.23 -0.13 9.96
C THR A 15 20.48 -1.26 10.97
N VAL A 16 20.12 -1.06 12.25
CA VAL A 16 20.23 -2.07 13.31
C VAL A 16 19.39 -3.31 13.00
N PHE A 17 18.14 -3.12 12.53
CA PHE A 17 17.29 -4.24 12.12
C PHE A 17 17.91 -5.05 10.97
N THR A 18 18.43 -4.37 9.95
CA THR A 18 19.04 -5.00 8.77
C THR A 18 20.30 -5.78 9.13
N PHE A 19 21.16 -5.19 9.99
CA PHE A 19 22.35 -5.84 10.54
C PHE A 19 21.98 -7.15 11.27
N ASN A 20 21.00 -7.10 12.16
CA ASN A 20 20.53 -8.27 12.91
C ASN A 20 19.93 -9.36 12.00
N ARG A 21 19.18 -8.97 10.95
CA ARG A 21 18.63 -9.91 9.96
C ARG A 21 19.74 -10.64 9.19
N LEU A 22 20.75 -9.90 8.71
CA LEU A 22 21.85 -10.48 7.93
C LEU A 22 22.71 -11.43 8.79
N THR A 23 22.98 -11.05 10.04
CA THR A 23 23.64 -11.92 11.03
C THR A 23 22.84 -13.19 11.30
N ARG A 24 21.51 -13.11 11.47
CA ARG A 24 20.65 -14.29 11.67
C ARG A 24 20.68 -15.24 10.46
N LEU A 25 20.59 -14.73 9.23
CA LEU A 25 20.64 -15.56 8.02
C LEU A 25 22.01 -16.23 7.85
N ARG A 26 23.10 -15.53 8.19
CA ARG A 26 24.44 -16.12 8.27
C ARG A 26 24.45 -17.31 9.25
N GLN A 27 24.02 -17.10 10.49
CA GLN A 27 23.99 -18.15 11.51
C GLN A 27 23.11 -19.36 11.10
N LEU A 28 21.94 -19.12 10.52
CA LEU A 28 21.07 -20.18 10.05
C LEU A 28 21.72 -21.03 8.95
N GLY A 29 22.46 -20.41 8.02
CA GLY A 29 23.16 -21.15 6.97
C GLY A 29 24.36 -21.95 7.50
N ASP A 30 25.02 -21.49 8.57
CA ASP A 30 26.07 -22.25 9.25
C ASP A 30 25.46 -23.46 10.01
N ASN A 31 24.33 -23.26 10.69
CA ASN A 31 23.62 -24.34 11.39
C ASN A 31 23.07 -25.39 10.42
N ALA A 32 22.45 -24.98 9.30
CA ALA A 32 21.94 -25.89 8.27
C ALA A 32 23.07 -26.66 7.57
N TRP A 33 24.25 -26.06 7.42
CA TRP A 33 25.44 -26.76 6.93
C TRP A 33 25.93 -27.83 7.91
N ALA A 34 25.92 -27.52 9.21
CA ALA A 34 26.31 -28.46 10.25
C ALA A 34 25.37 -29.68 10.34
N ASP A 35 24.07 -29.52 10.10
CA ASP A 35 23.11 -30.64 10.05
C ASP A 35 23.41 -31.58 8.86
N ILE A 36 23.64 -31.04 7.65
CA ILE A 36 24.11 -31.83 6.50
C ILE A 36 25.40 -32.58 6.84
N ASP A 37 26.39 -31.91 7.44
CA ASP A 37 27.65 -32.53 7.84
C ASP A 37 27.46 -33.71 8.81
N VAL A 38 26.51 -33.60 9.75
CA VAL A 38 26.16 -34.67 10.69
C VAL A 38 25.47 -35.85 9.98
N GLN A 39 24.49 -35.61 9.09
CA GLN A 39 23.81 -36.71 8.39
C GLN A 39 24.75 -37.42 7.40
N LEU A 40 25.64 -36.68 6.71
CA LEU A 40 26.66 -37.27 5.84
C LEU A 40 27.61 -38.18 6.63
N LYS A 41 28.08 -37.76 7.82
CA LYS A 41 28.90 -38.61 8.70
C LYS A 41 28.15 -39.87 9.13
N ARG A 42 26.90 -39.74 9.59
CA ARG A 42 26.05 -40.90 9.93
C ARG A 42 25.93 -41.88 8.76
N ARG A 43 25.68 -41.38 7.55
CA ARG A 43 25.68 -42.20 6.34
C ARG A 43 27.02 -42.91 6.13
N HIS A 44 28.14 -42.19 6.27
CA HIS A 44 29.48 -42.78 6.13
C HIS A 44 29.76 -43.86 7.18
N ASP A 45 29.27 -43.72 8.41
CA ASP A 45 29.49 -44.64 9.52
C ASP A 45 28.63 -45.92 9.42
N LEU A 46 27.48 -45.86 8.73
CA LEU A 46 26.63 -47.03 8.48
C LEU A 46 27.15 -47.95 7.37
N ILE A 47 27.92 -47.43 6.39
CA ILE A 47 28.37 -48.19 5.22
C ILE A 47 29.16 -49.46 5.56
N PRO A 48 30.15 -49.46 6.49
CA PRO A 48 30.87 -50.69 6.85
C PRO A 48 29.94 -51.81 7.34
N ASN A 49 28.88 -51.46 8.08
CA ASN A 49 27.90 -52.42 8.58
C ASN A 49 27.01 -52.96 7.44
N VAL A 50 26.58 -52.09 6.51
CA VAL A 50 25.85 -52.50 5.30
C VAL A 50 26.70 -53.45 4.45
N VAL A 51 27.97 -53.12 4.20
CA VAL A 51 28.89 -53.97 3.43
C VAL A 51 29.09 -55.32 4.11
N ALA A 52 29.32 -55.36 5.43
CA ALA A 52 29.52 -56.60 6.17
C ALA A 52 28.29 -57.53 6.13
N VAL A 53 27.07 -57.00 6.28
CA VAL A 53 25.84 -57.79 6.23
C VAL A 53 25.56 -58.30 4.82
N VAL A 54 25.71 -57.46 3.79
CA VAL A 54 25.49 -57.88 2.40
C VAL A 54 26.54 -58.90 1.96
N GLN A 55 27.80 -58.75 2.35
CA GLN A 55 28.87 -59.71 2.06
C GLN A 55 28.62 -61.09 2.68
N GLY A 56 27.92 -61.16 3.82
CA GLY A 56 27.56 -62.41 4.50
C GLY A 56 26.49 -63.25 3.79
N HIS A 57 25.62 -62.64 2.99
CA HIS A 57 24.51 -63.32 2.30
C HIS A 57 24.58 -63.28 0.76
N ALA A 58 25.25 -62.28 0.18
CA ALA A 58 25.34 -62.04 -1.27
C ALA A 58 26.81 -61.94 -1.74
N GLY A 59 27.67 -62.88 -1.32
CA GLY A 59 29.12 -62.85 -1.55
C GLY A 59 29.62 -62.85 -3.00
N TYR A 60 28.72 -62.99 -3.98
CA TYR A 60 28.99 -62.86 -5.42
C TYR A 60 28.98 -61.40 -5.90
N GLU A 61 28.37 -60.47 -5.15
CA GLU A 61 28.18 -59.05 -5.50
C GLU A 61 29.41 -58.15 -5.21
N ARG A 62 30.61 -58.69 -5.42
CA ARG A 62 31.87 -58.01 -5.04
C ARG A 62 32.05 -56.66 -5.73
N GLY A 63 31.77 -56.56 -7.02
CA GLY A 63 31.88 -55.30 -7.77
C GLY A 63 30.93 -54.21 -7.26
N THR A 64 29.73 -54.59 -6.80
CA THR A 64 28.75 -53.66 -6.21
C THR A 64 29.24 -53.14 -4.85
N LEU A 65 29.82 -54.00 -4.02
CA LEU A 65 30.40 -53.63 -2.72
C LEU A 65 31.67 -52.78 -2.85
N GLU A 66 32.57 -53.14 -3.79
CA GLU A 66 33.77 -52.36 -4.10
C GLU A 66 33.43 -50.93 -4.57
N ALA A 67 32.38 -50.78 -5.39
CA ALA A 67 31.90 -49.47 -5.83
C ALA A 67 31.42 -48.59 -4.66
N VAL A 68 30.70 -49.16 -3.68
CA VAL A 68 30.27 -48.45 -2.47
C VAL A 68 31.47 -48.04 -1.59
N VAL A 69 32.43 -48.93 -1.38
CA VAL A 69 33.64 -48.63 -0.58
C VAL A 69 34.48 -47.54 -1.24
N ALA A 70 34.66 -47.59 -2.57
CA ALA A 70 35.36 -46.58 -3.34
C ALA A 70 34.64 -45.22 -3.35
N ALA A 71 33.30 -45.22 -3.44
CA ALA A 71 32.51 -43.99 -3.34
C ALA A 71 32.57 -43.37 -1.94
N ARG A 72 32.50 -44.19 -0.88
CA ARG A 72 32.72 -43.74 0.51
C ARG A 72 34.10 -43.11 0.68
N GLY A 73 35.14 -43.72 0.12
CA GLY A 73 36.51 -43.19 0.19
C GLY A 73 36.62 -41.75 -0.34
N ARG A 74 36.00 -41.48 -1.50
CA ARG A 74 35.96 -40.13 -2.10
C ARG A 74 35.11 -39.15 -1.29
N ALA A 75 33.92 -39.55 -0.86
CA ALA A 75 33.05 -38.74 -0.02
C ALA A 75 33.71 -38.32 1.30
N VAL A 76 34.40 -39.24 1.99
CA VAL A 76 35.14 -38.96 3.23
C VAL A 76 36.34 -38.02 2.98
N GLN A 77 37.08 -38.18 1.87
CA GLN A 77 38.14 -37.25 1.48
C GLN A 77 37.61 -35.84 1.20
N ALA A 78 36.41 -35.72 0.63
CA ALA A 78 35.74 -34.45 0.37
C ALA A 78 35.07 -33.81 1.62
N SER A 79 35.17 -34.42 2.81
CA SER A 79 34.51 -33.93 4.03
C SER A 79 34.89 -32.50 4.44
N GLN A 80 36.11 -32.06 4.13
CA GLN A 80 36.60 -30.70 4.40
C GLN A 80 36.42 -29.73 3.22
N ALA A 81 35.82 -30.17 2.11
CA ALA A 81 35.60 -29.33 0.94
C ALA A 81 34.36 -28.43 1.08
N GLY A 82 34.27 -27.40 0.23
CA GLY A 82 33.10 -26.51 0.15
C GLY A 82 31.82 -27.24 -0.29
N PRO A 83 30.63 -26.67 -0.02
CA PRO A 83 29.34 -27.33 -0.25
C PRO A 83 29.14 -27.87 -1.67
N ALA A 84 29.56 -27.12 -2.70
CA ALA A 84 29.41 -27.57 -4.08
C ALA A 84 30.28 -28.79 -4.40
N THR A 85 31.56 -28.76 -4.01
CA THR A 85 32.49 -29.89 -4.21
C THR A 85 32.08 -31.11 -3.39
N ARG A 86 31.64 -30.90 -2.15
CA ARG A 86 31.23 -32.00 -1.27
C ARG A 86 29.99 -32.73 -1.80
N ALA A 87 29.01 -32.01 -2.35
CA ALA A 87 27.85 -32.67 -2.99
C ALA A 87 28.26 -33.61 -4.13
N ARG A 88 29.15 -33.17 -5.03
CA ARG A 88 29.58 -33.94 -6.20
C ARG A 88 30.27 -35.27 -5.88
N GLU A 89 30.98 -35.36 -4.75
CA GLU A 89 31.60 -36.63 -4.30
C GLU A 89 30.65 -37.49 -3.44
N GLU A 90 29.56 -36.91 -2.92
CA GLU A 90 28.52 -37.59 -2.14
C GLU A 90 27.39 -38.18 -3.00
N ASP A 91 27.14 -37.64 -4.20
CA ASP A 91 26.13 -38.16 -5.15
C ASP A 91 26.49 -39.57 -5.70
N PRO A 92 27.74 -39.91 -6.08
CA PRO A 92 28.12 -41.27 -6.47
C PRO A 92 27.88 -42.29 -5.36
N LEU A 93 28.03 -41.89 -4.10
CA LEU A 93 27.81 -42.74 -2.95
C LEU A 93 26.31 -43.06 -2.74
N GLY A 94 25.44 -42.04 -2.83
CA GLY A 94 23.98 -42.26 -2.75
C GLY A 94 23.49 -43.22 -3.86
N ASN A 95 23.97 -43.03 -5.08
CA ASN A 95 23.68 -43.92 -6.22
C ASN A 95 24.19 -45.36 -6.02
N ALA A 96 25.37 -45.54 -5.39
CA ALA A 96 25.90 -46.86 -5.10
C ALA A 96 25.09 -47.58 -3.98
N LEU A 97 24.61 -46.84 -2.99
CA LEU A 97 23.73 -47.36 -1.92
C LEU A 97 22.36 -47.80 -2.45
N GLN A 98 21.75 -47.03 -3.36
CA GLN A 98 20.50 -47.43 -4.02
C GLN A 98 20.66 -48.75 -4.81
N ARG A 99 21.82 -48.97 -5.44
CA ARG A 99 22.13 -50.24 -6.13
C ARG A 99 22.24 -51.42 -5.15
N VAL A 100 22.85 -51.23 -3.97
CA VAL A 100 22.90 -52.27 -2.93
C VAL A 100 21.50 -52.61 -2.39
N LEU A 101 20.62 -51.61 -2.22
CA LEU A 101 19.23 -51.86 -1.83
C LEU A 101 18.45 -52.61 -2.93
N ALA A 102 18.69 -52.30 -4.21
CA ALA A 102 18.10 -53.04 -5.33
C ALA A 102 18.61 -54.48 -5.43
N VAL A 103 19.90 -54.74 -5.11
CA VAL A 103 20.47 -56.09 -5.03
C VAL A 103 19.72 -56.93 -3.98
N ALA A 104 19.30 -56.36 -2.85
CA ALA A 104 18.59 -57.12 -1.82
C ALA A 104 17.22 -57.68 -2.27
N GLU A 105 16.59 -57.11 -3.31
CA GLU A 105 15.39 -57.71 -3.92
C GLU A 105 15.68 -59.03 -4.66
N ALA A 106 16.91 -59.23 -5.14
CA ALA A 106 17.32 -60.46 -5.82
C ALA A 106 17.75 -61.58 -4.85
N TYR A 107 17.93 -61.28 -3.56
CA TYR A 107 18.39 -62.24 -2.54
C TYR A 107 17.38 -62.32 -1.37
N PRO A 108 16.36 -63.19 -1.44
CA PRO A 108 15.29 -63.27 -0.43
C PRO A 108 15.77 -63.52 1.01
N GLU A 109 16.86 -64.28 1.20
CA GLU A 109 17.44 -64.54 2.52
C GLU A 109 18.07 -63.29 3.15
N LEU A 110 18.69 -62.42 2.34
CA LEU A 110 19.22 -61.13 2.79
C LEU A 110 18.08 -60.18 3.17
N LYS A 111 17.00 -60.16 2.37
CA LYS A 111 15.80 -59.35 2.65
C LYS A 111 15.04 -59.81 3.91
N ALA A 112 15.10 -61.10 4.24
CA ALA A 112 14.52 -61.67 5.46
C ALA A 112 15.39 -61.47 6.73
N ALA A 113 16.66 -61.06 6.58
CA ALA A 113 17.57 -60.87 7.71
C ALA A 113 17.20 -59.60 8.51
N ALA A 114 16.86 -59.76 9.79
CA ALA A 114 16.46 -58.66 10.68
C ALA A 114 17.54 -57.58 10.83
N SER A 115 18.82 -57.95 10.75
CA SER A 115 19.96 -57.03 10.72
C SER A 115 19.98 -56.15 9.47
N PHE A 116 19.67 -56.71 8.31
CA PHE A 116 19.61 -55.97 7.04
C PHE A 116 18.38 -55.05 7.00
N ALA A 117 17.20 -55.54 7.40
CA ALA A 117 15.98 -54.72 7.44
C ALA A 117 16.12 -53.49 8.37
N SER A 118 16.79 -53.64 9.52
CA SER A 118 17.09 -52.54 10.44
C SER A 118 18.08 -51.52 9.85
N LEU A 119 19.13 -51.98 9.17
CA LEU A 119 20.07 -51.11 8.46
C LEU A 119 19.42 -50.40 7.28
N GLN A 120 18.54 -51.06 6.54
CA GLN A 120 17.77 -50.48 5.44
C GLN A 120 16.86 -49.35 5.96
N ALA A 121 16.08 -49.60 7.01
CA ALA A 121 15.24 -48.57 7.63
C ALA A 121 16.07 -47.37 8.12
N THR A 122 17.18 -47.62 8.80
CA THR A 122 18.09 -46.55 9.29
C THR A 122 18.73 -45.77 8.13
N LEU A 123 19.08 -46.43 7.02
CA LEU A 123 19.66 -45.78 5.85
C LEU A 123 18.63 -44.94 5.10
N THR A 124 17.39 -45.41 4.99
CA THR A 124 16.26 -44.65 4.43
C THR A 124 15.99 -43.39 5.26
N ASP A 125 15.91 -43.51 6.59
CA ASP A 125 15.75 -42.38 7.51
C ASP A 125 16.87 -41.32 7.34
N VAL A 126 18.13 -41.76 7.27
CA VAL A 126 19.28 -40.87 7.03
C VAL A 126 19.23 -40.20 5.65
N GLU A 127 18.80 -40.90 4.59
CA GLU A 127 18.63 -40.30 3.26
C GLU A 127 17.46 -39.31 3.23
N ASP A 128 16.31 -39.61 3.82
CA ASP A 128 15.18 -38.69 3.90
C ASP A 128 15.53 -37.44 4.70
N HIS A 129 16.21 -37.60 5.84
CA HIS A 129 16.78 -36.48 6.60
C HIS A 129 17.80 -35.68 5.78
N LEU A 130 18.68 -36.33 5.02
CA LEU A 130 19.66 -35.66 4.16
C LEU A 130 19.01 -34.86 3.02
N GLN A 131 17.95 -35.39 2.39
CA GLN A 131 17.16 -34.68 1.37
C GLN A 131 16.42 -33.47 1.96
N ASN A 132 15.93 -33.58 3.20
CA ASN A 132 15.29 -32.48 3.91
C ASN A 132 16.31 -31.41 4.32
N ALA A 133 17.46 -31.80 4.88
CA ALA A 133 18.55 -30.89 5.24
C ALA A 133 19.12 -30.17 4.01
N ARG A 134 19.29 -30.86 2.87
CA ARG A 134 19.67 -30.27 1.56
C ARG A 134 18.68 -29.20 1.11
N ARG A 135 17.37 -29.51 1.13
CA ARG A 135 16.31 -28.55 0.78
C ARG A 135 16.33 -27.33 1.69
N TYR A 136 16.47 -27.53 3.00
CA TYR A 136 16.52 -26.45 3.99
C TYR A 136 17.78 -25.57 3.84
N TYR A 137 18.97 -26.16 3.72
CA TYR A 137 20.22 -25.43 3.49
C TYR A 137 20.16 -24.58 2.23
N ASN A 138 19.72 -25.17 1.11
CA ASN A 138 19.60 -24.44 -0.15
C ASN A 138 18.59 -23.30 -0.07
N ALA A 139 17.46 -23.46 0.64
CA ALA A 139 16.53 -22.37 0.91
C ALA A 139 17.18 -21.24 1.73
N VAL A 140 17.93 -21.55 2.78
CA VAL A 140 18.62 -20.53 3.61
C VAL A 140 19.74 -19.83 2.83
N VAL A 141 20.51 -20.55 2.00
CA VAL A 141 21.53 -19.96 1.13
C VAL A 141 20.91 -19.02 0.09
N ARG A 142 19.80 -19.43 -0.55
CA ARG A 142 19.04 -18.57 -1.47
C ARG A 142 18.60 -17.28 -0.77
N ASP A 143 17.98 -17.40 0.41
CA ASP A 143 17.42 -16.26 1.13
C ASP A 143 18.52 -15.30 1.64
N PHE A 144 19.69 -15.84 2.05
CA PHE A 144 20.89 -15.07 2.39
C PHE A 144 21.48 -14.34 1.17
N ASN A 145 21.67 -15.05 0.04
CA ASN A 145 22.19 -14.49 -1.21
C ASN A 145 21.25 -13.40 -1.77
N THR A 146 19.94 -13.59 -1.63
CA THR A 146 18.92 -12.59 -1.99
C THR A 146 19.01 -11.36 -1.09
N ALA A 147 19.17 -11.55 0.23
CA ALA A 147 19.22 -10.46 1.20
C ALA A 147 20.45 -9.54 1.04
N ILE A 148 21.60 -10.08 0.65
CA ILE A 148 22.82 -9.29 0.39
C ILE A 148 22.77 -8.56 -0.97
N ALA A 149 21.98 -9.04 -1.93
CA ALA A 149 21.80 -8.41 -3.25
C ALA A 149 20.66 -7.36 -3.31
N GLN A 150 19.76 -7.36 -2.31
CA GLN A 150 18.59 -6.48 -2.24
C GLN A 150 18.93 -5.06 -1.76
N PHE A 151 18.59 -4.01 -2.51
CA PHE A 151 18.54 -2.65 -1.95
C PHE A 151 17.35 -2.48 -0.98
N PRO A 152 17.49 -1.80 0.17
CA PRO A 152 18.70 -1.14 0.69
C PRO A 152 19.61 -2.05 1.55
N SER A 153 19.25 -3.31 1.80
CA SER A 153 20.04 -4.25 2.63
C SER A 153 21.46 -4.50 2.13
N GLY A 154 21.71 -4.44 0.82
CA GLY A 154 23.02 -4.58 0.20
C GLY A 154 24.05 -3.53 0.66
N ILE A 155 23.60 -2.34 1.08
CA ILE A 155 24.48 -1.33 1.68
C ILE A 155 25.05 -1.85 3.00
N VAL A 156 24.19 -2.37 3.88
CA VAL A 156 24.59 -2.92 5.18
C VAL A 156 25.39 -4.22 5.00
N ALA A 157 25.01 -5.06 4.04
CA ALA A 157 25.78 -6.27 3.70
C ALA A 157 27.19 -5.95 3.19
N GLY A 158 27.34 -4.88 2.39
CA GLY A 158 28.63 -4.36 1.94
C GLY A 158 29.48 -3.84 3.10
N MET A 159 28.89 -3.08 4.02
CA MET A 159 29.55 -2.64 5.27
C MET A 159 30.00 -3.83 6.12
N MET A 160 29.18 -4.90 6.20
CA MET A 160 29.50 -6.14 6.91
C MET A 160 30.44 -7.09 6.12
N ARG A 161 30.87 -6.72 4.90
CA ARG A 161 31.71 -7.52 3.99
C ARG A 161 31.18 -8.95 3.74
N LEU A 162 29.85 -9.12 3.71
CA LEU A 162 29.23 -10.43 3.48
C LEU A 162 29.34 -10.84 2.00
N LYS A 163 29.79 -12.08 1.75
CA LYS A 163 29.88 -12.68 0.41
C LYS A 163 28.76 -13.70 0.19
N PRO A 164 28.31 -13.95 -1.05
CA PRO A 164 27.38 -15.04 -1.36
C PRO A 164 27.90 -16.41 -0.89
N ARG A 165 26.98 -17.31 -0.57
CA ARG A 165 27.25 -18.71 -0.23
C ARG A 165 26.91 -19.66 -1.39
N GLU A 166 27.59 -20.79 -1.42
CA GLU A 166 27.37 -21.87 -2.38
C GLU A 166 26.18 -22.75 -1.99
N PHE A 167 25.53 -23.36 -2.98
CA PHE A 167 24.47 -24.35 -2.79
C PHE A 167 25.04 -25.77 -2.71
N PHE A 168 24.33 -26.67 -2.02
CA PHE A 168 24.66 -28.09 -1.97
C PHE A 168 23.93 -28.86 -3.09
N GLY A 169 24.69 -29.32 -4.08
CA GLY A 169 24.21 -30.20 -5.15
C GLY A 169 23.31 -29.54 -6.19
N LEU A 170 23.55 -28.28 -6.55
CA LEU A 170 22.87 -27.61 -7.67
C LEU A 170 23.93 -27.13 -8.68
N ASP A 171 24.17 -27.94 -9.71
CA ASP A 171 25.20 -27.66 -10.72
C ASP A 171 24.72 -26.78 -11.89
N ASP A 172 23.42 -26.65 -12.10
CA ASP A 172 22.85 -25.84 -13.19
C ASP A 172 22.88 -24.33 -12.86
N PRO A 173 23.43 -23.46 -13.74
CA PRO A 173 23.39 -22.01 -13.56
C PRO A 173 21.97 -21.41 -13.52
N SER A 174 20.98 -22.05 -14.14
CA SER A 174 19.60 -21.56 -14.22
C SER A 174 18.86 -21.68 -12.88
N GLU A 175 19.10 -22.74 -12.11
CA GLU A 175 18.51 -22.93 -10.77
C GLU A 175 19.16 -22.03 -9.71
N ARG A 176 20.35 -21.49 -9.99
CA ARG A 176 21.04 -20.49 -9.15
C ARG A 176 20.50 -19.07 -9.35
N ALA A 177 19.66 -18.83 -10.36
CA ALA A 177 19.16 -17.51 -10.71
C ALA A 177 18.14 -17.01 -9.67
N VAL A 178 18.57 -16.08 -8.80
CA VAL A 178 17.70 -15.45 -7.79
C VAL A 178 16.59 -14.65 -8.47
N PRO A 179 15.29 -15.03 -8.34
CA PRO A 179 14.20 -14.24 -8.89
C PRO A 179 14.06 -12.92 -8.12
N LYS A 180 13.82 -11.83 -8.85
CA LYS A 180 13.63 -10.50 -8.26
C LYS A 180 12.17 -10.30 -7.84
N VAL A 181 11.96 -9.47 -6.80
CA VAL A 181 10.65 -8.96 -6.29
C VAL A 181 9.77 -10.04 -5.55
N PRO A 182 8.75 -9.69 -4.73
CA PRO A 182 8.93 -9.27 -3.33
C PRO A 182 8.26 -10.11 -2.20
N LEU A 183 8.88 -10.01 -1.03
CA LEU A 183 8.55 -10.44 0.36
C LEU A 183 7.08 -10.56 0.85
N VAL A 184 6.77 -11.72 1.47
CA VAL A 184 5.91 -11.99 2.68
C VAL A 184 6.41 -13.33 3.31
N LEU A 185 6.27 -13.74 4.60
CA LEU A 185 6.53 -13.14 5.94
C LEU A 185 6.52 -14.30 7.01
N VAL A 186 6.62 -14.02 8.33
CA VAL A 186 6.41 -14.89 9.53
C VAL A 186 7.58 -15.85 9.89
N LEU A 187 8.45 -15.66 10.92
CA LEU A 187 8.33 -15.48 12.41
C LEU A 187 8.07 -16.82 13.16
N LEU A 188 8.64 -17.20 14.32
CA LEU A 188 9.54 -16.56 15.32
C LEU A 188 10.10 -17.61 16.35
N GLY A 189 11.28 -17.36 16.97
CA GLY A 189 11.76 -17.98 18.24
C GLY A 189 12.31 -19.42 18.20
N LEU A 190 12.98 -19.97 19.23
CA LEU A 190 13.88 -19.40 20.27
C LEU A 190 14.73 -20.53 20.90
N SER A 191 15.88 -20.19 21.48
CA SER A 191 17.02 -21.03 21.90
C SER A 191 16.82 -22.21 22.88
N ALA A 192 17.85 -23.07 22.93
CA ALA A 192 18.27 -24.00 24.00
C ALA A 192 17.69 -25.43 24.02
N THR A 193 18.48 -26.39 23.50
CA THR A 193 18.32 -27.83 23.72
C THR A 193 18.98 -28.28 25.02
N SER A 194 18.18 -28.61 26.03
CA SER A 194 18.59 -29.56 27.08
C SER A 194 18.39 -30.98 26.57
N LEU A 195 19.26 -31.92 26.95
CA LEU A 195 18.94 -33.34 26.78
C LEU A 195 17.69 -33.67 27.61
N CYS A 196 16.68 -34.27 26.99
CA CYS A 196 15.52 -34.83 27.66
C CYS A 196 15.16 -36.16 27.01
N ALA A 197 14.57 -37.05 27.81
CA ALA A 197 14.06 -38.33 27.35
C ALA A 197 13.04 -38.12 26.21
N GLN A 198 12.99 -39.08 25.29
CA GLN A 198 12.15 -39.04 24.10
C GLN A 198 10.66 -39.13 24.47
N ARG A 199 10.05 -37.97 24.73
CA ARG A 199 8.60 -37.80 24.91
C ARG A 199 7.93 -37.45 23.58
N SER A 200 6.79 -38.05 23.29
CA SER A 200 5.99 -37.80 22.10
C SER A 200 4.50 -37.77 22.46
N TYR A 201 3.68 -37.25 21.55
CA TYR A 201 2.22 -37.26 21.69
C TYR A 201 1.55 -37.35 20.32
N SER A 202 0.30 -37.80 20.29
CA SER A 202 -0.53 -37.89 19.07
C SER A 202 -1.98 -37.50 19.38
N ILE A 203 -2.72 -37.02 18.38
CA ILE A 203 -4.17 -36.80 18.51
C ILE A 203 -4.89 -38.03 17.97
N GLU A 204 -5.41 -38.85 18.89
CA GLU A 204 -6.14 -40.06 18.53
C GLU A 204 -7.53 -39.74 18.00
N ARG A 205 -8.15 -38.65 18.49
CA ARG A 205 -9.47 -38.22 18.04
C ARG A 205 -9.68 -36.72 18.18
N PHE A 206 -10.28 -36.11 17.15
CA PHE A 206 -10.70 -34.72 17.13
C PHE A 206 -12.15 -34.65 16.64
N ASP A 207 -13.09 -34.35 17.53
CA ASP A 207 -14.50 -34.13 17.18
C ASP A 207 -14.87 -32.66 17.39
N ALA A 208 -15.37 -31.99 16.36
CA ALA A 208 -15.89 -30.63 16.46
C ALA A 208 -17.41 -30.60 16.35
N ARG A 209 -18.08 -29.84 17.21
CA ARG A 209 -19.49 -29.47 17.06
C ARG A 209 -19.60 -27.96 16.94
N ILE A 210 -20.18 -27.50 15.85
CA ILE A 210 -20.24 -26.09 15.47
C ILE A 210 -21.71 -25.70 15.32
N ARG A 211 -22.23 -24.92 16.25
CA ARG A 211 -23.62 -24.47 16.24
C ARG A 211 -23.71 -23.04 15.73
N VAL A 212 -24.47 -22.82 14.67
CA VAL A 212 -24.68 -21.50 14.05
C VAL A 212 -25.96 -20.87 14.62
N ASN A 213 -25.82 -19.68 15.21
CA ASN A 213 -26.92 -18.96 15.85
C ASN A 213 -27.55 -17.91 14.91
N ARG A 214 -28.81 -17.53 15.19
CA ARG A 214 -29.58 -16.56 14.37
C ARG A 214 -29.04 -15.13 14.41
N ASP A 215 -28.19 -14.79 15.38
CA ASP A 215 -27.54 -13.49 15.56
C ASP A 215 -26.18 -13.39 14.86
N ALA A 216 -25.85 -14.35 13.99
CA ALA A 216 -24.58 -14.51 13.29
C ALA A 216 -23.38 -14.86 14.18
N SER A 217 -23.61 -15.27 15.43
CA SER A 217 -22.61 -15.92 16.26
C SER A 217 -22.54 -17.43 16.03
N ILE A 218 -21.45 -18.04 16.50
CA ILE A 218 -21.18 -19.48 16.38
C ILE A 218 -20.68 -19.96 17.74
N ASP A 219 -21.27 -21.02 18.28
CA ASP A 219 -20.75 -21.73 19.46
C ASP A 219 -20.05 -23.00 19.00
N VAL A 220 -18.78 -23.17 19.39
CA VAL A 220 -17.96 -24.32 19.01
C VAL A 220 -17.60 -25.12 20.25
N THR A 221 -17.82 -26.44 20.19
CA THR A 221 -17.36 -27.42 21.17
C THR A 221 -16.40 -28.38 20.47
N GLU A 222 -15.15 -28.44 20.91
CA GLU A 222 -14.13 -29.37 20.40
C GLU A 222 -13.82 -30.39 21.49
N THR A 223 -13.91 -31.68 21.15
CA THR A 223 -13.49 -32.80 21.98
C THR A 223 -12.22 -33.39 21.38
N ILE A 224 -11.11 -33.27 22.10
CA ILE A 224 -9.78 -33.66 21.63
C ILE A 224 -9.22 -34.74 22.57
N THR A 225 -9.01 -35.94 22.05
CA THR A 225 -8.34 -37.04 22.76
C THR A 225 -6.89 -37.11 22.29
N ALA A 226 -5.96 -36.82 23.21
CA ALA A 226 -4.53 -36.87 22.98
C ALA A 226 -3.89 -38.00 23.78
N ARG A 227 -3.00 -38.74 23.12
CA ARG A 227 -2.17 -39.78 23.72
C ARG A 227 -0.81 -39.19 24.05
N PHE A 228 -0.39 -39.30 25.30
CA PHE A 228 0.93 -38.83 25.77
C PHE A 228 1.86 -40.01 26.01
N VAL A 229 3.11 -39.90 25.56
CA VAL A 229 4.21 -40.82 25.85
C VAL A 229 5.35 -40.00 26.48
N GLY A 230 5.73 -40.35 27.70
CA GLY A 230 6.47 -39.48 28.60
C GLY A 230 5.59 -38.39 29.23
N SER A 231 6.21 -37.55 30.08
CA SER A 231 5.50 -36.59 30.93
C SER A 231 5.29 -35.21 30.28
N TYR A 232 4.05 -34.72 30.34
CA TYR A 232 3.59 -33.41 29.89
C TYR A 232 2.70 -32.74 30.95
N ASN A 233 2.51 -31.43 30.81
CA ASN A 233 1.66 -30.60 31.68
C ASN A 233 0.29 -30.30 31.04
N GLY A 234 0.15 -30.50 29.72
CA GLY A 234 -1.09 -30.29 28.99
C GLY A 234 -0.90 -29.89 27.52
N LEU A 235 -1.93 -29.27 26.95
CA LEU A 235 -2.04 -28.94 25.53
C LEU A 235 -2.17 -27.44 25.26
N TYR A 236 -1.69 -27.05 24.08
CA TYR A 236 -1.98 -25.80 23.41
C TYR A 236 -3.02 -26.03 22.32
N ARG A 237 -3.96 -25.09 22.20
CA ARG A 237 -4.91 -24.98 21.09
C ARG A 237 -4.78 -23.59 20.50
N THR A 238 -4.38 -23.48 19.24
CA THR A 238 -4.24 -22.20 18.53
C THR A 238 -5.33 -22.06 17.48
N VAL A 239 -6.00 -20.90 17.46
CA VAL A 239 -7.06 -20.60 16.47
C VAL A 239 -6.67 -19.33 15.72
N PRO A 240 -6.55 -19.34 14.37
CA PRO A 240 -6.35 -18.13 13.59
C PRO A 240 -7.56 -17.21 13.73
N VAL A 241 -7.28 -15.93 13.99
CA VAL A 241 -8.28 -14.88 14.20
C VAL A 241 -8.15 -13.70 13.25
N THR A 242 -7.01 -13.53 12.57
CA THR A 242 -6.80 -12.42 11.63
C THR A 242 -6.67 -12.94 10.20
N TYR A 243 -7.60 -12.54 9.34
CA TYR A 243 -7.70 -12.91 7.94
C TYR A 243 -7.59 -11.67 7.03
N ARG A 244 -7.42 -11.89 5.72
CA ARG A 244 -7.46 -10.83 4.71
C ARG A 244 -8.69 -11.00 3.83
N THR A 245 -9.43 -9.91 3.61
CA THR A 245 -10.50 -9.88 2.61
C THR A 245 -9.91 -9.82 1.20
N PRO A 246 -10.68 -10.12 0.13
CA PRO A 246 -10.23 -9.95 -1.26
C PRO A 246 -9.74 -8.53 -1.58
N GLN A 247 -10.28 -7.52 -0.91
CA GLN A 247 -9.87 -6.11 -1.02
C GLN A 247 -8.60 -5.78 -0.21
N GLY A 248 -7.97 -6.78 0.43
CA GLY A 248 -6.77 -6.64 1.23
C GLY A 248 -6.96 -5.87 2.56
N LEU A 249 -8.20 -5.75 3.04
CA LEU A 249 -8.49 -5.26 4.39
C LEU A 249 -8.37 -6.40 5.41
N ASN A 250 -8.05 -6.06 6.64
CA ASN A 250 -7.94 -7.03 7.74
C ASN A 250 -9.35 -7.38 8.25
N TRP A 251 -9.64 -8.67 8.35
CA TRP A 251 -10.87 -9.22 8.93
C TRP A 251 -10.51 -9.94 10.22
N THR A 252 -11.12 -9.56 11.34
CA THR A 252 -10.87 -10.22 12.63
C THR A 252 -12.07 -11.07 13.04
N LEU A 253 -11.88 -12.38 13.12
CA LEU A 253 -12.73 -13.32 13.86
C LEU A 253 -12.50 -13.06 15.36
N ARG A 254 -13.56 -13.01 16.17
CA ARG A 254 -13.41 -12.81 17.61
C ARG A 254 -13.84 -14.08 18.32
N VAL A 255 -12.89 -14.71 19.02
CA VAL A 255 -13.09 -15.96 19.75
C VAL A 255 -12.90 -15.70 21.25
N SER A 256 -13.81 -16.21 22.08
CA SER A 256 -13.71 -16.21 23.53
C SER A 256 -13.97 -17.60 24.09
N LEU A 257 -12.99 -18.16 24.81
CA LEU A 257 -13.13 -19.43 25.53
C LEU A 257 -14.17 -19.28 26.65
N GLN A 258 -15.16 -20.16 26.68
CA GLN A 258 -16.21 -20.22 27.71
C GLN A 258 -15.85 -21.24 28.79
N SER A 259 -15.38 -22.43 28.40
CA SER A 259 -14.95 -23.48 29.33
C SER A 259 -13.92 -24.42 28.70
N ALA A 260 -13.13 -25.07 29.56
CA ALA A 260 -12.32 -26.24 29.21
C ALA A 260 -12.51 -27.29 30.31
N GLN A 261 -12.87 -28.52 29.92
CA GLN A 261 -13.20 -29.61 30.85
C GLN A 261 -12.49 -30.90 30.46
N ASP A 262 -12.34 -31.83 31.40
CA ASP A 262 -11.99 -33.22 31.11
C ASP A 262 -13.22 -34.05 30.68
N ASP A 263 -13.05 -35.34 30.43
CA ASP A 263 -14.11 -36.30 30.10
C ASP A 263 -15.10 -36.56 31.25
N ALA A 264 -14.67 -36.37 32.50
CA ALA A 264 -15.52 -36.42 33.68
C ALA A 264 -16.28 -35.10 33.95
N GLY A 265 -16.02 -34.03 33.19
CA GLY A 265 -16.65 -32.73 33.30
C GLY A 265 -16.03 -31.77 34.33
N HIS A 266 -14.87 -32.10 34.91
CA HIS A 266 -14.14 -31.19 35.80
C HIS A 266 -13.51 -30.05 35.00
N ASN A 267 -13.54 -28.83 35.54
CA ASN A 267 -12.95 -27.67 34.89
C ASN A 267 -11.42 -27.72 34.94
N LEU A 268 -10.78 -27.61 33.77
CA LEU A 268 -9.34 -27.54 33.62
C LEU A 268 -8.83 -26.10 33.76
N LYS A 269 -7.63 -25.94 34.33
CA LYS A 269 -6.95 -24.64 34.35
C LYS A 269 -6.60 -24.22 32.92
N THR A 270 -6.87 -22.95 32.59
CA THR A 270 -6.55 -22.39 31.27
C THR A 270 -5.92 -21.01 31.34
N GLU A 271 -5.18 -20.66 30.28
CA GLU A 271 -4.60 -19.34 30.04
C GLU A 271 -4.85 -18.99 28.56
N THR A 272 -5.42 -17.82 28.30
CA THR A 272 -5.67 -17.33 26.93
C THR A 272 -4.68 -16.22 26.60
N SER A 273 -3.93 -16.39 25.52
CA SER A 273 -2.96 -15.41 25.01
C SER A 273 -3.22 -15.10 23.54
N ARG A 274 -2.84 -13.91 23.07
CA ARG A 274 -2.92 -13.56 21.65
C ARG A 274 -1.51 -13.44 21.06
N LEU A 275 -1.22 -14.26 20.06
CA LEU A 275 0.07 -14.31 19.37
C LEU A 275 -0.11 -13.84 17.92
N GLY A 276 -0.08 -12.53 17.71
CA GLY A 276 -0.25 -11.92 16.38
C GLY A 276 -1.61 -12.23 15.75
N ALA A 277 -1.60 -13.05 14.70
CA ALA A 277 -2.79 -13.49 13.97
C ALA A 277 -3.60 -14.61 14.68
N TYR A 278 -3.09 -15.17 15.78
CA TYR A 278 -3.69 -16.31 16.48
C TYR A 278 -4.13 -15.97 17.91
N VAL A 279 -5.18 -16.65 18.38
CA VAL A 279 -5.49 -16.80 19.80
C VAL A 279 -5.02 -18.18 20.24
N LYS A 280 -4.29 -18.25 21.34
CA LYS A 280 -3.72 -19.48 21.91
C LYS A 280 -4.32 -19.74 23.28
N PHE A 281 -5.09 -20.82 23.38
CA PHE A 281 -5.51 -21.41 24.65
C PHE A 281 -4.42 -22.38 25.11
N LYS A 282 -3.95 -22.21 26.34
CA LYS A 282 -3.07 -23.13 27.04
C LYS A 282 -3.91 -23.83 28.11
N VAL A 283 -3.96 -25.14 28.07
CA VAL A 283 -4.83 -25.99 28.89
C VAL A 283 -3.94 -26.94 29.67
N TRP A 284 -4.03 -26.91 30.99
CA TRP A 284 -3.30 -27.85 31.84
C TRP A 284 -4.13 -29.11 32.05
N ILE A 285 -3.50 -30.28 31.89
CA ILE A 285 -4.16 -31.58 31.94
C ILE A 285 -3.49 -32.42 33.06
N PRO A 286 -4.17 -32.63 34.20
CA PRO A 286 -3.64 -33.46 35.27
C PRO A 286 -3.36 -34.88 34.81
N GLY A 287 -2.18 -35.41 35.15
CA GLY A 287 -1.81 -36.79 34.81
C GLY A 287 -1.64 -37.06 33.31
N ALA A 288 -1.20 -36.06 32.53
CA ALA A 288 -0.78 -36.20 31.13
C ALA A 288 0.64 -36.80 31.01
N ALA A 289 0.82 -38.02 31.55
CA ALA A 289 2.06 -38.78 31.44
C ALA A 289 1.71 -40.24 31.14
N ASP A 290 2.23 -40.76 30.02
CA ASP A 290 2.04 -42.15 29.57
C ASP A 290 0.57 -42.61 29.57
N ALA A 291 -0.34 -41.72 29.17
CA ALA A 291 -1.78 -41.88 29.26
C ALA A 291 -2.53 -41.16 28.13
N ASP A 292 -3.72 -41.67 27.82
CA ASP A 292 -4.68 -40.99 26.94
C ASP A 292 -5.53 -40.03 27.78
N ARG A 293 -5.70 -38.78 27.32
CA ARG A 293 -6.54 -37.77 27.99
C ARG A 293 -7.42 -37.07 26.97
N THR A 294 -8.69 -36.91 27.34
CA THR A 294 -9.67 -36.16 26.55
C THR A 294 -9.94 -34.80 27.18
N ILE A 295 -9.98 -33.76 26.36
CA ILE A 295 -10.40 -32.41 26.77
C ILE A 295 -11.59 -31.96 25.93
N VAL A 296 -12.50 -31.21 26.56
CA VAL A 296 -13.67 -30.59 25.92
C VAL A 296 -13.53 -29.07 26.03
N LEU A 297 -13.24 -28.41 24.92
CA LEU A 297 -13.12 -26.96 24.81
C LEU A 297 -14.43 -26.38 24.27
N ARG A 298 -15.01 -25.41 24.97
CA ARG A 298 -16.18 -24.65 24.47
C ARG A 298 -15.77 -23.19 24.29
N TYR A 299 -15.96 -22.66 23.10
CA TYR A 299 -15.68 -21.26 22.79
C TYR A 299 -16.75 -20.66 21.89
N HIS A 300 -16.98 -19.37 22.10
CA HIS A 300 -17.91 -18.56 21.31
C HIS A 300 -17.13 -17.76 20.27
N ALA A 301 -17.62 -17.72 19.05
CA ALA A 301 -17.02 -17.02 17.92
C ALA A 301 -18.04 -16.06 17.27
N THR A 302 -17.61 -14.82 17.03
CA THR A 302 -18.36 -13.84 16.24
C THR A 302 -17.54 -13.40 15.02
N ASN A 303 -18.24 -12.97 13.97
CA ASN A 303 -17.64 -12.57 12.69
C ASN A 303 -17.03 -13.75 11.88
N GLY A 304 -17.55 -14.97 12.08
CA GLY A 304 -17.16 -16.19 11.36
C GLY A 304 -18.04 -16.58 10.18
N LEU A 305 -19.20 -15.92 10.01
CA LEU A 305 -20.10 -16.11 8.86
C LEU A 305 -19.79 -15.10 7.75
N ARG A 306 -19.98 -15.54 6.51
CA ARG A 306 -19.93 -14.74 5.29
C ARG A 306 -21.35 -14.52 4.76
N PHE A 307 -21.61 -13.30 4.32
CA PHE A 307 -22.91 -12.86 3.79
C PHE A 307 -22.70 -12.41 2.35
N PHE A 308 -23.11 -13.23 1.37
CA PHE A 308 -23.11 -12.87 -0.05
C PHE A 308 -24.44 -12.18 -0.42
N ASP A 309 -24.77 -12.00 -1.69
CA ASP A 309 -26.08 -11.45 -2.07
C ASP A 309 -27.15 -12.56 -2.10
N GLU A 310 -26.85 -13.70 -2.73
CA GLU A 310 -27.80 -14.81 -2.92
C GLU A 310 -27.89 -15.79 -1.73
N HIS A 311 -26.86 -15.85 -0.88
CA HIS A 311 -26.75 -16.86 0.18
C HIS A 311 -25.90 -16.41 1.37
N ASP A 312 -25.96 -17.18 2.44
CA ASP A 312 -25.08 -17.08 3.61
C ASP A 312 -24.20 -18.34 3.69
N GLU A 313 -22.98 -18.20 4.22
CA GLU A 313 -21.97 -19.25 4.26
C GLU A 313 -21.21 -19.26 5.60
N LEU A 314 -21.09 -20.44 6.21
CA LEU A 314 -20.04 -20.76 7.17
C LEU A 314 -18.88 -21.38 6.39
N TYR A 315 -17.72 -20.73 6.42
CA TYR A 315 -16.46 -21.33 5.95
C TYR A 315 -15.55 -21.49 7.16
N TRP A 316 -15.48 -22.71 7.69
CA TRP A 316 -14.82 -23.01 8.96
C TRP A 316 -13.68 -24.03 8.82
N ASN A 317 -12.46 -23.67 9.26
CA ASN A 317 -11.39 -24.65 9.45
C ASN A 317 -11.68 -25.44 10.74
N VAL A 318 -11.85 -26.75 10.64
CA VAL A 318 -12.37 -27.60 11.73
C VAL A 318 -11.25 -27.96 12.67
N THR A 319 -10.26 -28.71 12.17
CA THR A 319 -9.12 -29.16 12.97
C THR A 319 -8.03 -28.10 13.04
N GLY A 320 -7.85 -27.34 11.95
CA GLY A 320 -6.63 -26.58 11.66
C GLY A 320 -5.53 -27.41 10.99
N ASP A 321 -4.55 -26.71 10.42
CA ASP A 321 -3.41 -27.23 9.65
C ASP A 321 -2.05 -26.95 10.34
N GLU A 322 -2.06 -26.34 11.52
CA GLU A 322 -0.86 -25.99 12.29
C GLU A 322 -0.57 -27.00 13.42
N TRP A 323 -1.01 -28.26 13.27
CA TRP A 323 -0.68 -29.36 14.19
C TRP A 323 0.64 -30.03 13.76
N ASP A 324 1.61 -30.06 14.67
CA ASP A 324 2.92 -30.72 14.49
C ASP A 324 2.86 -32.26 14.70
N VAL A 325 1.65 -32.84 14.73
CA VAL A 325 1.39 -34.28 14.98
C VAL A 325 0.19 -34.75 14.15
N PRO A 326 0.14 -36.03 13.74
CA PRO A 326 -0.99 -36.56 12.99
C PRO A 326 -2.26 -36.64 13.84
N ILE A 327 -3.41 -36.52 13.18
CA ILE A 327 -4.75 -36.68 13.76
C ILE A 327 -5.34 -37.99 13.21
N ARG A 328 -5.47 -39.01 14.06
CA ARG A 328 -5.88 -40.37 13.63
C ARG A 328 -7.34 -40.45 13.20
N ALA A 329 -8.23 -39.69 13.84
CA ALA A 329 -9.64 -39.58 13.46
C ALA A 329 -10.13 -38.13 13.63
N ALA A 330 -10.77 -37.58 12.60
CA ALA A 330 -11.31 -36.22 12.60
C ALA A 330 -12.78 -36.20 12.14
N THR A 331 -13.67 -35.59 12.94
CA THR A 331 -15.09 -35.41 12.61
C THR A 331 -15.60 -34.00 12.91
N ALA A 332 -16.64 -33.57 12.20
CA ALA A 332 -17.37 -32.34 12.46
C ALA A 332 -18.88 -32.56 12.39
N ALA A 333 -19.61 -31.88 13.25
CA ALA A 333 -21.07 -31.76 13.23
C ALA A 333 -21.44 -30.27 13.23
N ILE A 334 -21.92 -29.75 12.09
CA ILE A 334 -22.38 -28.37 11.96
C ILE A 334 -23.90 -28.33 12.12
N GLU A 335 -24.37 -27.71 13.19
CA GLU A 335 -25.79 -27.50 13.52
C GLU A 335 -26.23 -26.11 13.03
N LEU A 336 -27.07 -26.07 11.99
CA LEU A 336 -27.72 -24.85 11.50
C LEU A 336 -29.05 -24.60 12.25
N PRO A 337 -29.61 -23.38 12.22
CA PRO A 337 -30.94 -23.12 12.79
C PRO A 337 -32.02 -24.05 12.21
N PRO A 338 -33.05 -24.43 12.99
CA PRO A 338 -34.13 -25.28 12.50
C PRO A 338 -34.82 -24.70 11.25
N ALA A 339 -35.20 -25.58 10.33
CA ALA A 339 -35.84 -25.26 9.05
C ALA A 339 -34.99 -24.36 8.09
N THR A 340 -33.67 -24.49 8.13
CA THR A 340 -32.77 -23.83 7.15
C THR A 340 -32.97 -24.43 5.74
N PRO A 341 -33.36 -23.64 4.72
CA PRO A 341 -33.56 -24.15 3.35
C PRO A 341 -32.29 -24.00 2.48
N GLY A 342 -32.15 -24.89 1.49
CA GLY A 342 -31.06 -24.82 0.50
C GLY A 342 -29.67 -25.15 1.05
N VAL A 343 -29.60 -25.95 2.12
CA VAL A 343 -28.34 -26.39 2.74
C VAL A 343 -27.50 -27.15 1.72
N ARG A 344 -26.27 -26.69 1.52
CA ARG A 344 -25.24 -27.30 0.70
C ARG A 344 -23.93 -27.30 1.48
N ALA A 345 -23.16 -28.37 1.37
CA ALA A 345 -21.92 -28.51 2.11
C ALA A 345 -20.84 -29.16 1.26
N ILE A 346 -19.61 -28.74 1.49
CA ILE A 346 -18.38 -29.30 0.91
C ILE A 346 -17.30 -29.28 1.99
N ALA A 347 -16.43 -30.28 1.99
CA ALA A 347 -15.29 -30.35 2.87
C ALA A 347 -14.00 -30.47 2.06
N PHE A 348 -12.92 -29.93 2.62
CA PHE A 348 -11.58 -29.95 2.05
C PHE A 348 -10.60 -30.49 3.08
N ASN A 349 -9.56 -31.18 2.64
CA ASN A 349 -8.53 -31.76 3.49
C ASN A 349 -7.11 -31.58 2.94
N GLY A 350 -6.12 -31.78 3.82
CA GLY A 350 -4.69 -31.67 3.49
C GLY A 350 -4.04 -30.38 3.98
N VAL A 351 -2.82 -30.11 3.51
CA VAL A 351 -2.02 -28.92 3.89
C VAL A 351 -2.63 -27.59 3.44
N TYR A 352 -2.16 -26.47 3.99
CA TYR A 352 -2.58 -25.12 3.61
C TYR A 352 -2.62 -24.91 2.08
N GLY A 353 -3.80 -24.56 1.56
CA GLY A 353 -4.04 -24.33 0.13
C GLY A 353 -4.41 -25.59 -0.67
N SER A 354 -4.46 -26.77 -0.05
CA SER A 354 -4.99 -28.00 -0.66
C SER A 354 -6.42 -27.81 -1.17
N THR A 355 -6.77 -28.57 -2.20
CA THR A 355 -8.10 -28.64 -2.79
C THR A 355 -8.68 -30.06 -2.79
N ALA A 356 -8.03 -31.01 -2.11
CA ALA A 356 -8.51 -32.39 -1.91
C ALA A 356 -9.83 -32.43 -1.13
N ARG A 357 -10.64 -33.46 -1.37
CA ARG A 357 -12.05 -33.57 -0.93
C ARG A 357 -12.42 -35.00 -0.53
N ASP A 358 -11.52 -35.66 0.19
CA ASP A 358 -11.63 -37.06 0.59
C ASP A 358 -12.58 -37.23 1.78
N ALA A 359 -12.84 -36.14 2.51
CA ALA A 359 -13.80 -36.08 3.60
C ALA A 359 -15.24 -36.43 3.15
N THR A 360 -15.87 -37.37 3.84
CA THR A 360 -17.27 -37.74 3.63
C THR A 360 -18.19 -36.68 4.25
N VAL A 361 -19.10 -36.12 3.45
CA VAL A 361 -20.11 -35.14 3.89
C VAL A 361 -21.51 -35.77 3.84
N LYS A 362 -22.30 -35.59 4.91
CA LYS A 362 -23.70 -36.01 5.01
C LYS A 362 -24.54 -34.84 5.49
N ILE A 363 -25.71 -34.62 4.88
CA ILE A 363 -26.65 -33.56 5.24
C ILE A 363 -27.95 -34.23 5.68
N ASP A 364 -28.39 -33.94 6.90
CA ASP A 364 -29.65 -34.42 7.48
C ASP A 364 -30.44 -33.22 8.04
N GLY A 365 -31.37 -32.71 7.25
CA GLY A 365 -32.14 -31.50 7.58
C GLY A 365 -31.24 -30.27 7.82
N ASN A 366 -31.11 -29.86 9.08
CA ASN A 366 -30.27 -28.74 9.52
C ASN A 366 -28.92 -29.17 10.12
N LEU A 367 -28.59 -30.47 10.13
CA LEU A 367 -27.33 -31.01 10.59
C LEU A 367 -26.44 -31.41 9.41
N VAL A 368 -25.19 -30.94 9.39
CA VAL A 368 -24.17 -31.37 8.42
C VAL A 368 -23.07 -32.13 9.16
N GLY A 369 -22.96 -33.43 8.88
CA GLY A 369 -21.87 -34.27 9.36
C GLY A 369 -20.72 -34.31 8.35
N VAL A 370 -19.49 -34.18 8.83
CA VAL A 370 -18.26 -34.32 8.04
C VAL A 370 -17.34 -35.31 8.76
N ALA A 371 -16.74 -36.26 8.05
CA ALA A 371 -15.81 -37.22 8.64
C ALA A 371 -14.67 -37.55 7.67
N MET A 372 -13.44 -37.62 8.18
CA MET A 372 -12.29 -38.12 7.42
C MET A 372 -12.30 -39.66 7.38
N PRO A 373 -12.13 -40.29 6.19
CA PRO A 373 -12.05 -41.74 6.07
C PRO A 373 -10.66 -42.32 6.40
N HIS A 374 -9.64 -41.48 6.52
CA HIS A 374 -8.26 -41.82 6.87
C HIS A 374 -7.67 -40.77 7.82
N PRO A 375 -6.53 -41.03 8.48
CA PRO A 375 -5.82 -40.02 9.27
C PRO A 375 -5.49 -38.75 8.45
N LEU A 376 -5.33 -37.64 9.16
CA LEU A 376 -4.65 -36.44 8.68
C LEU A 376 -3.21 -36.49 9.14
N GLU A 377 -2.26 -36.31 8.23
CA GLU A 377 -0.84 -36.30 8.53
C GLU A 377 -0.35 -34.93 9.04
N TYR A 378 0.96 -34.80 9.27
CA TYR A 378 1.59 -33.57 9.75
C TYR A 378 1.22 -32.36 8.88
N HIS A 379 0.75 -31.29 9.54
CA HIS A 379 0.23 -30.07 8.90
C HIS A 379 -0.98 -30.25 7.96
N GLU A 380 -1.68 -31.38 8.00
CA GLU A 380 -2.95 -31.54 7.29
C GLU A 380 -4.14 -31.16 8.17
N GLY A 381 -5.07 -30.39 7.60
CA GLY A 381 -6.31 -29.99 8.27
C GLY A 381 -7.55 -30.52 7.58
N LEU A 382 -8.69 -30.44 8.28
CA LEU A 382 -10.05 -30.59 7.75
C LEU A 382 -10.74 -29.23 7.79
N THR A 383 -11.30 -28.79 6.67
CA THR A 383 -12.08 -27.55 6.54
C THR A 383 -13.48 -27.87 6.00
N ALA A 384 -14.51 -27.26 6.57
CA ALA A 384 -15.90 -27.41 6.14
C ALA A 384 -16.46 -26.07 5.64
N VAL A 385 -17.11 -26.09 4.48
CA VAL A 385 -17.85 -24.95 3.92
C VAL A 385 -19.31 -25.35 3.76
N VAL A 386 -20.19 -24.64 4.47
CA VAL A 386 -21.63 -24.91 4.52
C VAL A 386 -22.36 -23.64 4.14
N GLY A 387 -23.20 -23.69 3.11
CA GLY A 387 -24.00 -22.57 2.62
C GLY A 387 -25.49 -22.85 2.67
N TRP A 388 -26.30 -21.81 2.83
CA TRP A 388 -27.77 -21.89 2.88
C TRP A 388 -28.41 -20.61 2.32
N ASN A 389 -29.72 -20.69 2.02
CA ASN A 389 -30.47 -19.57 1.45
C ASN A 389 -30.65 -18.43 2.47
N LYS A 390 -30.80 -17.20 1.96
CA LYS A 390 -31.01 -15.99 2.76
C LYS A 390 -32.24 -16.05 3.67
N GLY A 391 -32.20 -15.23 4.73
CA GLY A 391 -33.34 -14.95 5.61
C GLY A 391 -33.39 -15.78 6.89
N VAL A 392 -32.47 -16.73 7.08
CA VAL A 392 -32.39 -17.59 8.28
C VAL A 392 -31.62 -16.92 9.42
N ILE A 393 -30.62 -16.10 9.08
CA ILE A 393 -29.72 -15.42 10.04
C ILE A 393 -29.83 -13.92 9.83
N THR A 394 -29.88 -13.17 10.93
CA THR A 394 -29.90 -11.69 10.89
C THR A 394 -28.47 -11.17 10.66
N PRO A 395 -28.16 -10.54 9.51
CA PRO A 395 -26.84 -9.95 9.31
C PRO A 395 -26.58 -8.80 10.30
N PRO A 396 -25.32 -8.57 10.71
CA PRO A 396 -24.97 -7.39 11.49
C PRO A 396 -25.27 -6.11 10.70
N SER A 397 -25.78 -5.08 11.38
CA SER A 397 -26.20 -3.81 10.77
C SER A 397 -25.04 -3.10 10.06
N LEU A 398 -25.35 -2.20 9.12
CA LEU A 398 -24.33 -1.44 8.39
C LEU A 398 -23.36 -0.69 9.31
N LEU A 399 -23.88 -0.08 10.40
CA LEU A 399 -23.06 0.60 11.40
C LEU A 399 -22.17 -0.38 12.18
N ALA A 400 -22.69 -1.55 12.58
CA ALA A 400 -21.92 -2.58 13.27
C ALA A 400 -20.82 -3.16 12.38
N ARG A 401 -21.10 -3.37 11.08
CA ARG A 401 -20.12 -3.77 10.05
C ARG A 401 -19.04 -2.70 9.88
N ALA A 402 -19.42 -1.44 9.69
CA ALA A 402 -18.47 -0.32 9.54
C ALA A 402 -17.56 -0.18 10.77
N TRP A 403 -18.11 -0.28 11.98
CA TRP A 403 -17.35 -0.26 13.22
C TRP A 403 -16.43 -1.49 13.39
N GLY A 404 -16.89 -2.67 12.98
CA GLY A 404 -16.08 -3.90 12.92
C GLY A 404 -14.88 -3.76 11.98
N THR A 405 -15.11 -3.22 10.78
CA THR A 405 -14.06 -2.92 9.79
C THR A 405 -13.09 -1.87 10.30
N ALA A 406 -13.59 -0.75 10.86
CA ALA A 406 -12.75 0.32 11.41
C ALA A 406 -11.90 -0.15 12.60
N ARG A 407 -12.45 -0.97 13.50
CA ARG A 407 -11.68 -1.55 14.62
C ARG A 407 -10.63 -2.57 14.15
N SER A 408 -10.90 -3.30 13.06
CA SER A 408 -9.93 -4.22 12.44
C SER A 408 -8.88 -3.49 11.59
N ASN A 409 -9.18 -2.25 11.15
CA ASN A 409 -8.38 -1.43 10.25
C ASN A 409 -8.27 0.00 10.81
N TRP A 410 -7.79 0.11 12.05
CA TRP A 410 -7.74 1.37 12.80
C TRP A 410 -7.10 2.58 12.07
N PRO A 411 -6.14 2.43 11.12
CA PRO A 411 -5.60 3.59 10.40
C PRO A 411 -6.65 4.36 9.60
N LEU A 412 -7.76 3.73 9.22
CA LEU A 412 -8.89 4.40 8.55
C LEU A 412 -9.56 5.48 9.42
N LEU A 413 -9.27 5.51 10.73
CA LEU A 413 -9.75 6.54 11.65
C LEU A 413 -8.84 7.79 11.70
N ILE A 414 -7.60 7.72 11.18
CA ILE A 414 -6.63 8.84 11.19
C ILE A 414 -7.16 10.13 10.51
N PRO A 415 -7.94 10.07 9.40
CA PRO A 415 -8.49 11.28 8.78
C PRO A 415 -9.43 12.09 9.69
N ILE A 416 -10.08 11.47 10.68
CA ILE A 416 -11.05 12.12 11.56
C ILE A 416 -10.40 13.18 12.47
N PRO A 417 -9.39 12.88 13.31
CA PRO A 417 -8.71 13.89 14.11
C PRO A 417 -7.96 14.91 13.23
N VAL A 418 -7.45 14.52 12.05
CA VAL A 418 -6.84 15.48 11.11
C VAL A 418 -7.87 16.49 10.61
N PHE A 419 -9.07 16.04 10.21
CA PHE A 419 -10.18 16.91 9.84
C PHE A 419 -10.59 17.83 11.00
N LEU A 420 -10.74 17.31 12.21
CA LEU A 420 -11.14 18.11 13.38
C LEU A 420 -10.09 19.18 13.73
N LEU A 421 -8.80 18.86 13.63
CA LEU A 421 -7.71 19.82 13.85
C LEU A 421 -7.64 20.88 12.74
N ALA A 422 -7.79 20.47 11.47
CA ALA A 422 -7.83 21.41 10.35
C ALA A 422 -9.06 22.33 10.42
N PHE A 423 -10.22 21.78 10.75
CA PHE A 423 -11.46 22.54 10.98
C PHE A 423 -11.34 23.52 12.16
N ALA A 424 -10.74 23.11 13.28
CA ALA A 424 -10.49 24.00 14.41
C ALA A 424 -9.53 25.15 14.05
N SER A 425 -8.47 24.86 13.26
CA SER A 425 -7.55 25.88 12.76
C SER A 425 -8.23 26.87 11.81
N TRP A 426 -9.07 26.37 10.90
CA TRP A 426 -9.89 27.19 10.00
C TRP A 426 -10.91 28.05 10.77
N TYR A 427 -11.64 27.46 11.72
CA TYR A 427 -12.64 28.18 12.51
C TYR A 427 -12.03 29.30 13.37
N GLY A 428 -10.80 29.10 13.88
CA GLY A 428 -10.10 30.09 14.70
C GLY A 428 -9.31 31.16 13.92
N SER A 429 -8.78 30.84 12.75
CA SER A 429 -7.84 31.72 12.02
C SER A 429 -7.98 31.75 10.49
N GLY A 430 -8.69 30.80 9.89
CA GLY A 430 -8.85 30.68 8.43
C GLY A 430 -10.20 31.19 7.89
N ARG A 431 -11.09 31.68 8.76
CA ARG A 431 -12.43 32.13 8.38
C ARG A 431 -12.47 33.63 8.08
N ASP A 432 -12.84 33.98 6.85
CA ASP A 432 -13.18 35.36 6.47
C ASP A 432 -14.25 35.97 7.42
N PRO A 433 -14.12 37.25 7.80
CA PRO A 433 -15.17 38.04 8.43
C PRO A 433 -16.53 37.94 7.72
N ARG A 434 -17.63 38.16 8.45
CA ARG A 434 -18.98 38.09 7.87
C ARG A 434 -19.14 39.11 6.74
N ARG A 435 -19.41 38.59 5.54
CA ARG A 435 -19.72 39.38 4.35
C ARG A 435 -21.11 40.02 4.49
N ARG A 436 -21.23 41.27 4.04
CA ARG A 436 -22.48 42.03 3.89
C ARG A 436 -23.13 41.68 2.54
N PRO A 437 -24.40 42.03 2.31
CA PRO A 437 -24.99 41.98 0.97
C PRO A 437 -24.13 42.79 -0.02
N ILE A 438 -23.75 42.17 -1.13
CA ILE A 438 -22.91 42.80 -2.16
C ILE A 438 -23.80 43.78 -2.92
N ALA A 439 -23.56 45.07 -2.73
CA ALA A 439 -24.19 46.13 -3.51
C ALA A 439 -23.36 46.38 -4.78
N VAL A 440 -24.05 46.57 -5.92
CA VAL A 440 -23.43 46.93 -7.19
C VAL A 440 -22.64 48.24 -7.02
N GLN A 441 -21.38 48.26 -7.47
CA GLN A 441 -20.50 49.43 -7.47
C GLN A 441 -20.21 49.84 -8.91
N TYR A 442 -20.15 51.14 -9.18
CA TYR A 442 -19.92 51.67 -10.54
C TYR A 442 -18.45 52.04 -10.82
N GLU A 443 -17.61 52.04 -9.79
CA GLU A 443 -16.18 52.31 -9.86
C GLU A 443 -15.39 51.22 -9.11
N PRO A 444 -14.12 50.95 -9.50
CA PRO A 444 -13.23 50.12 -8.70
C PRO A 444 -12.84 50.80 -7.37
N PRO A 445 -12.32 50.06 -6.36
CA PRO A 445 -11.78 50.67 -5.15
C PRO A 445 -10.63 51.63 -5.50
N LYS A 446 -10.71 52.89 -5.03
CA LYS A 446 -9.78 53.99 -5.42
C LYS A 446 -8.30 53.75 -5.11
N THR A 447 -7.97 52.71 -4.35
CA THR A 447 -6.62 52.40 -3.89
C THR A 447 -6.06 51.10 -4.46
N MET A 448 -6.75 50.45 -5.40
CA MET A 448 -6.38 49.14 -5.93
C MET A 448 -6.13 49.15 -7.44
N THR A 449 -5.09 48.41 -7.85
CA THR A 449 -4.82 48.12 -9.27
C THR A 449 -5.67 46.94 -9.77
N PRO A 450 -5.77 46.69 -11.09
CA PRO A 450 -6.47 45.52 -11.62
C PRO A 450 -5.96 44.19 -11.07
N ALA A 451 -4.64 44.03 -10.95
CA ALA A 451 -4.02 42.83 -10.39
C ALA A 451 -4.33 42.63 -8.90
N GLU A 452 -4.23 43.70 -8.10
CA GLU A 452 -4.60 43.63 -6.68
C GLU A 452 -6.07 43.26 -6.49
N ALA A 453 -6.96 43.77 -7.35
CA ALA A 453 -8.39 43.46 -7.31
C ALA A 453 -8.68 42.02 -7.76
N GLY A 454 -8.02 41.51 -8.81
CA GLY A 454 -8.12 40.13 -9.28
C GLY A 454 -7.67 39.13 -8.21
N THR A 455 -6.42 39.28 -7.74
CA THR A 455 -5.84 38.48 -6.65
C THR A 455 -6.66 38.54 -5.35
N LEU A 456 -7.42 39.62 -5.09
CA LEU A 456 -8.30 39.68 -3.92
C LEU A 456 -9.50 38.73 -4.02
N ILE A 457 -9.96 38.37 -5.23
CA ILE A 457 -11.13 37.50 -5.46
C ILE A 457 -10.78 36.03 -5.13
N ASP A 458 -9.72 35.50 -5.73
CA ASP A 458 -9.36 34.06 -5.66
C ASP A 458 -8.16 33.74 -4.75
N ASN A 459 -7.47 34.77 -4.25
CA ASN A 459 -6.22 34.70 -3.49
C ASN A 459 -4.97 34.29 -4.31
N SER A 460 -5.01 34.33 -5.65
CA SER A 460 -3.88 33.98 -6.53
C SER A 460 -3.47 35.14 -7.42
N ALA A 461 -2.16 35.37 -7.56
CA ALA A 461 -1.59 36.34 -8.48
C ALA A 461 -1.22 35.64 -9.80
N ASP A 462 -2.23 35.33 -10.61
CA ASP A 462 -2.11 34.55 -11.83
C ASP A 462 -1.68 35.39 -13.05
N MET A 463 -1.31 34.74 -14.16
CA MET A 463 -0.96 35.44 -15.41
C MET A 463 -2.08 36.36 -15.92
N ARG A 464 -3.34 36.10 -15.57
CA ARG A 464 -4.46 36.97 -15.96
C ARG A 464 -4.35 38.35 -15.32
N ASP A 465 -4.01 38.41 -14.04
CA ASP A 465 -3.77 39.66 -13.31
C ASP A 465 -2.58 40.44 -13.90
N ILE A 466 -1.51 39.71 -14.23
CA ILE A 466 -0.28 40.30 -14.81
C ILE A 466 -0.55 40.86 -16.22
N THR A 467 -1.31 40.14 -17.07
CA THR A 467 -1.71 40.66 -18.38
C THR A 467 -2.76 41.78 -18.30
N ALA A 468 -3.58 41.81 -17.24
CA ALA A 468 -4.43 42.96 -16.96
C ALA A 468 -3.60 44.20 -16.59
N THR A 469 -2.51 44.04 -15.81
CA THR A 469 -1.55 45.13 -15.55
C THR A 469 -0.84 45.61 -16.83
N LEU A 470 -0.47 44.71 -17.75
CA LEU A 470 0.08 45.10 -19.07
C LEU A 470 -0.88 46.04 -19.83
N VAL A 471 -2.18 45.71 -19.85
CA VAL A 471 -3.20 46.54 -20.51
C VAL A 471 -3.47 47.84 -19.73
N ASP A 472 -3.44 47.83 -18.39
CA ASP A 472 -3.56 49.05 -17.58
C ASP A 472 -2.41 50.03 -17.86
N LEU A 473 -1.17 49.54 -17.94
CA LEU A 473 -0.01 50.33 -18.34
C LEU A 473 -0.18 50.94 -19.75
N ALA A 474 -0.80 50.21 -20.68
CA ALA A 474 -1.12 50.71 -22.01
C ALA A 474 -2.19 51.82 -21.96
N VAL A 475 -3.31 51.58 -21.26
CA VAL A 475 -4.41 52.55 -21.07
C VAL A 475 -3.92 53.85 -20.42
N ARG A 476 -3.00 53.78 -19.45
CA ARG A 476 -2.37 54.94 -18.80
C ARG A 476 -1.25 55.59 -19.65
N GLY A 477 -0.97 55.03 -20.82
CA GLY A 477 0.00 55.54 -21.80
C GLY A 477 1.45 55.44 -21.35
N TYR A 478 1.82 54.40 -20.58
CA TYR A 478 3.23 54.06 -20.33
C TYR A 478 3.83 53.27 -21.49
N LEU A 479 3.00 52.51 -22.21
CA LEU A 479 3.37 51.75 -23.40
C LEU A 479 2.23 51.77 -24.44
N ARG A 480 2.53 51.36 -25.67
CA ARG A 480 1.56 51.10 -26.75
C ARG A 480 1.73 49.68 -27.26
N ILE A 481 0.64 49.03 -27.64
CA ILE A 481 0.64 47.65 -28.15
C ILE A 481 0.30 47.67 -29.63
N GLU A 482 1.15 47.09 -30.48
CA GLU A 482 0.90 46.96 -31.92
C GLU A 482 0.70 45.48 -32.29
N GLU A 483 -0.42 45.16 -32.96
CA GLU A 483 -0.73 43.81 -33.46
C GLU A 483 -0.31 43.66 -34.93
N HIS A 484 0.61 42.73 -35.20
CA HIS A 484 1.01 42.35 -36.54
C HIS A 484 0.39 41.01 -36.93
N GLN A 485 -0.19 40.93 -38.13
CA GLN A 485 -0.72 39.69 -38.69
C GLN A 485 0.16 39.20 -39.85
N THR A 486 0.78 38.03 -39.68
CA THR A 486 1.54 37.39 -40.75
C THR A 486 0.59 36.83 -41.82
N PRO A 487 0.73 37.18 -43.11
CA PRO A 487 -0.18 36.69 -44.14
C PRO A 487 -0.07 35.16 -44.31
N LYS A 488 -1.22 34.49 -44.49
CA LYS A 488 -1.28 33.04 -44.70
C LYS A 488 -0.70 32.65 -46.06
N LEU A 489 0.39 31.89 -46.06
CA LEU A 489 0.97 31.31 -47.27
C LEU A 489 0.04 30.20 -47.81
N PHE A 490 -0.53 30.45 -48.99
CA PHE A 490 -1.52 29.57 -49.66
C PHE A 490 -2.70 29.12 -48.78
N GLY A 491 -3.05 29.89 -47.74
CA GLY A 491 -4.13 29.54 -46.80
C GLY A 491 -3.84 28.33 -45.88
N LEU A 492 -2.70 27.67 -46.02
CA LEU A 492 -2.35 26.41 -45.35
C LEU A 492 -1.36 26.58 -44.20
N PHE A 493 -0.45 27.56 -44.28
CA PHE A 493 0.57 27.82 -43.25
C PHE A 493 0.72 29.33 -43.00
N GLY A 494 0.93 29.75 -41.75
CA GLY A 494 0.97 31.15 -41.35
C GLY A 494 -0.36 31.68 -40.79
N GLY A 495 -0.47 32.99 -40.56
CA GLY A 495 -1.56 33.58 -39.79
C GLY A 495 -1.31 33.64 -38.29
N ALA A 496 -0.04 33.62 -37.87
CA ALA A 496 0.34 33.94 -36.50
C ALA A 496 0.14 35.45 -36.26
N ILE A 497 -0.50 35.76 -35.13
CA ILE A 497 -0.64 37.12 -34.62
C ILE A 497 0.52 37.35 -33.65
N THR A 498 1.38 38.31 -33.96
CA THR A 498 2.49 38.72 -33.10
C THR A 498 2.22 40.14 -32.59
N TYR A 499 2.88 40.51 -31.50
CA TYR A 499 2.68 41.80 -30.85
C TYR A 499 4.02 42.48 -30.58
N THR A 500 4.06 43.80 -30.74
CA THR A 500 5.20 44.66 -30.38
C THR A 500 4.76 45.62 -29.28
N LEU A 501 5.60 45.79 -28.26
CA LEU A 501 5.37 46.65 -27.10
C LEU A 501 6.29 47.86 -27.19
N HIS A 502 5.72 49.05 -27.38
CA HIS A 502 6.45 50.30 -27.55
C HIS A 502 6.45 51.10 -26.25
N ARG A 503 7.62 51.54 -25.78
CA ARG A 503 7.81 52.36 -24.58
C ARG A 503 7.38 53.80 -24.87
N LEU A 504 6.57 54.40 -23.99
CA LEU A 504 6.10 55.80 -24.14
C LEU A 504 6.54 56.73 -23.00
N LYS A 505 6.80 56.19 -21.80
CA LYS A 505 7.17 56.94 -20.59
C LYS A 505 8.17 56.13 -19.75
N SER A 506 8.84 56.78 -18.80
CA SER A 506 9.60 56.10 -17.75
C SER A 506 8.65 55.40 -16.75
N SER A 507 9.19 54.51 -15.92
CA SER A 507 8.45 53.82 -14.85
C SER A 507 8.12 54.71 -13.62
N GLU A 508 8.29 56.02 -13.72
CA GLU A 508 8.01 56.97 -12.64
C GLU A 508 6.50 57.00 -12.29
N GLY A 509 6.19 56.93 -11.00
CA GLY A 509 4.81 56.92 -10.50
C GLY A 509 4.09 55.57 -10.56
N LEU A 510 4.74 54.52 -11.08
CA LEU A 510 4.22 53.15 -11.05
C LEU A 510 4.25 52.54 -9.63
N GLN A 511 3.30 51.66 -9.31
CA GLN A 511 3.39 50.79 -8.13
C GLN A 511 4.51 49.76 -8.30
N LEU A 512 5.03 49.20 -7.20
CA LEU A 512 6.13 48.22 -7.22
C LEU A 512 5.91 47.03 -8.17
N HIS A 513 4.71 46.46 -8.19
CA HIS A 513 4.38 45.34 -9.10
C HIS A 513 4.22 45.79 -10.56
N GLU A 514 3.67 46.98 -10.81
CA GLU A 514 3.54 47.57 -12.14
C GLU A 514 4.91 47.91 -12.73
N ALA A 515 5.81 48.48 -11.93
CA ALA A 515 7.19 48.74 -12.29
C ALA A 515 7.95 47.43 -12.56
N ALA A 516 7.72 46.37 -11.79
CA ALA A 516 8.31 45.06 -12.06
C ALA A 516 7.82 44.43 -13.37
N VAL A 517 6.53 44.57 -13.71
CA VAL A 517 6.00 44.19 -15.05
C VAL A 517 6.66 45.02 -16.15
N PHE A 518 6.70 46.34 -15.98
CA PHE A 518 7.29 47.26 -16.95
C PHE A 518 8.77 46.97 -17.19
N HIS A 519 9.59 46.87 -16.14
CA HIS A 519 11.02 46.54 -16.25
C HIS A 519 11.27 45.10 -16.72
N GLY A 520 10.36 44.17 -16.49
CA GLY A 520 10.45 42.82 -17.04
C GLY A 520 10.21 42.76 -18.55
N ILE A 521 9.36 43.64 -19.08
CA ILE A 521 9.15 43.82 -20.54
C ILE A 521 10.34 44.58 -21.14
N PHE A 522 10.67 45.71 -20.53
CA PHE A 522 11.66 46.67 -20.99
C PHE A 522 13.00 46.48 -20.28
N ALA A 523 13.49 45.23 -20.27
CA ALA A 523 14.73 44.84 -19.61
C ALA A 523 15.98 45.22 -20.43
N SER A 524 15.85 45.28 -21.76
CA SER A 524 16.83 45.92 -22.65
C SER A 524 16.61 47.43 -22.70
N ASP A 525 17.62 48.17 -23.15
CA ASP A 525 17.52 49.61 -23.40
C ASP A 525 16.69 49.95 -24.67
N ASP A 526 16.09 48.95 -25.33
CA ASP A 526 15.26 49.12 -26.52
C ASP A 526 13.85 49.64 -26.17
N ASP A 527 13.41 50.69 -26.85
CA ASP A 527 12.05 51.22 -26.69
C ASP A 527 10.98 50.33 -27.35
N ASP A 528 11.35 49.50 -28.33
CA ASP A 528 10.43 48.63 -29.08
C ASP A 528 10.76 47.14 -28.82
N VAL A 529 9.90 46.45 -28.07
CA VAL A 529 10.14 45.05 -27.66
C VAL A 529 9.09 44.11 -28.27
N PRO A 530 9.47 43.19 -29.18
CA PRO A 530 8.63 42.08 -29.62
C PRO A 530 8.20 41.20 -28.44
N LEU A 531 6.91 40.84 -28.36
CA LEU A 531 6.40 39.97 -27.29
C LEU A 531 7.04 38.58 -27.30
N ASP A 532 7.47 38.11 -28.47
CA ASP A 532 8.17 36.83 -28.64
C ASP A 532 9.58 36.82 -28.03
N ASP A 533 10.21 37.98 -27.81
CA ASP A 533 11.54 38.08 -27.18
C ASP A 533 11.46 37.91 -25.65
N LEU A 534 10.28 38.18 -25.06
CA LEU A 534 10.01 37.90 -23.63
C LEU A 534 9.89 36.41 -23.31
N LYS A 535 9.85 35.56 -24.33
CA LYS A 535 9.69 34.11 -24.23
C LYS A 535 10.88 33.48 -23.53
N ASP A 536 10.61 32.60 -22.57
CA ASP A 536 11.65 31.90 -21.78
C ASP A 536 12.58 32.84 -20.97
N GLU A 537 12.34 34.16 -20.97
CA GLU A 537 13.06 35.16 -20.16
C GLU A 537 12.16 35.77 -19.07
N PHE A 538 10.98 36.28 -19.43
CA PHE A 538 10.11 37.02 -18.49
C PHE A 538 9.65 36.18 -17.29
N TYR A 539 9.61 34.84 -17.42
CA TYR A 539 9.20 33.96 -16.33
C TYR A 539 10.05 34.15 -15.06
N GLN A 540 11.29 34.62 -15.20
CA GLN A 540 12.21 34.90 -14.10
C GLN A 540 11.76 36.11 -13.25
N GLN A 541 10.98 37.02 -13.83
CA GLN A 541 10.42 38.20 -13.17
C GLN A 541 9.09 37.91 -12.45
N LEU A 542 8.37 36.84 -12.85
CA LEU A 542 7.07 36.49 -12.27
C LEU A 542 7.10 36.36 -10.72
N PRO A 543 8.10 35.72 -10.08
CA PRO A 543 8.14 35.66 -8.62
C PRO A 543 8.26 37.04 -7.96
N LEU A 544 8.95 37.99 -8.57
CA LEU A 544 9.10 39.36 -8.05
C LEU A 544 7.79 40.14 -8.19
N ILE A 545 7.11 40.01 -9.34
CA ILE A 545 5.79 40.64 -9.59
C ILE A 545 4.75 40.08 -8.62
N GLN A 546 4.68 38.75 -8.48
CA GLN A 546 3.76 38.07 -7.55
C GLN A 546 4.06 38.45 -6.09
N ASP A 547 5.33 38.43 -5.67
CA ASP A 547 5.71 38.83 -4.31
C ASP A 547 5.29 40.28 -4.05
N ALA A 548 5.53 41.21 -4.99
CA ALA A 548 5.10 42.61 -4.87
C ALA A 548 3.58 42.79 -4.75
N ILE A 549 2.76 42.02 -5.49
CA ILE A 549 1.29 42.04 -5.34
C ILE A 549 0.88 41.55 -3.94
N TYR A 550 1.41 40.40 -3.49
CA TYR A 550 1.05 39.85 -2.17
C TYR A 550 1.56 40.69 -0.99
N ASP A 551 2.77 41.24 -1.10
CA ASP A 551 3.35 42.13 -0.08
C ASP A 551 2.50 43.41 0.00
N ARG A 552 2.14 44.01 -1.15
CA ARG A 552 1.28 45.20 -1.20
C ARG A 552 -0.13 44.95 -0.63
N LEU A 553 -0.73 43.81 -0.92
CA LEU A 553 -2.02 43.40 -0.35
C LEU A 553 -1.95 43.14 1.17
N LYS A 554 -0.80 42.68 1.69
CA LYS A 554 -0.55 42.53 3.13
C LYS A 554 -0.30 43.87 3.81
N GLU A 555 0.51 44.75 3.22
CA GLU A 555 0.82 46.10 3.72
C GLU A 555 -0.39 47.02 3.72
N GLY A 556 -1.25 46.92 2.70
CA GLY A 556 -2.59 47.55 2.68
C GLY A 556 -3.55 47.00 3.75
N GLY A 557 -3.13 46.00 4.53
CA GLY A 557 -3.89 45.42 5.63
C GLY A 557 -5.04 44.54 5.19
N PHE A 558 -5.12 44.12 3.92
CA PHE A 558 -6.21 43.28 3.41
C PHE A 558 -6.07 41.79 3.80
N TYR A 559 -4.84 41.33 3.99
CA TYR A 559 -4.53 40.01 4.55
C TYR A 559 -3.67 40.11 5.81
N ARG A 560 -3.90 39.22 6.77
CA ARG A 560 -3.05 39.11 7.98
C ARG A 560 -1.66 38.55 7.65
N ASP A 561 -1.64 37.54 6.79
CA ASP A 561 -0.44 36.89 6.27
C ASP A 561 -0.63 36.59 4.78
N ARG A 562 0.49 36.51 4.05
CA ARG A 562 0.46 36.29 2.60
C ARG A 562 -0.22 34.97 2.24
N PRO A 563 -1.25 34.98 1.36
CA PRO A 563 -1.94 33.77 0.92
C PRO A 563 -0.99 32.70 0.38
N ASP A 564 -0.08 33.07 -0.53
CA ASP A 564 0.81 32.12 -1.21
C ASP A 564 1.73 31.37 -0.23
N LYS A 565 2.41 32.09 0.67
CA LYS A 565 3.32 31.52 1.69
C LYS A 565 2.53 30.73 2.74
N PHE A 566 1.25 31.04 2.95
CA PHE A 566 0.37 30.27 3.83
C PHE A 566 -0.09 28.95 3.19
N GLN A 567 -0.60 29.01 1.95
CA GLN A 567 -0.99 27.83 1.17
C GLN A 567 0.18 26.87 0.97
N LYS A 568 1.37 27.37 0.57
CA LYS A 568 2.60 26.56 0.42
C LYS A 568 2.97 25.80 1.71
N LYS A 569 2.81 26.41 2.90
CA LYS A 569 3.02 25.72 4.19
C LYS A 569 2.00 24.59 4.40
N TRP A 570 0.74 24.80 4.07
CA TRP A 570 -0.30 23.78 4.19
C TRP A 570 -0.14 22.63 3.18
N TYR A 571 0.22 22.91 1.93
CA TYR A 571 0.57 21.87 0.96
C TYR A 571 1.81 21.07 1.39
N GLY A 572 2.84 21.74 1.94
CA GLY A 572 4.00 21.07 2.53
C GLY A 572 3.64 20.17 3.72
N LEU A 573 2.75 20.63 4.61
CA LEU A 573 2.21 19.82 5.71
C LEU A 573 1.39 18.63 5.20
N ALA A 574 0.54 18.84 4.20
CA ALA A 574 -0.28 17.80 3.58
C ALA A 574 0.58 16.71 2.96
N LEU A 575 1.59 17.08 2.16
CA LEU A 575 2.55 16.15 1.58
C LEU A 575 3.35 15.40 2.67
N GLY A 576 3.87 16.12 3.67
CA GLY A 576 4.64 15.54 4.77
C GLY A 576 3.84 14.51 5.58
N LEU A 577 2.59 14.83 5.95
CA LEU A 577 1.71 13.90 6.66
C LEU A 577 1.27 12.72 5.76
N THR A 578 1.03 12.96 4.48
CA THR A 578 0.69 11.90 3.51
C THR A 578 1.83 10.88 3.39
N VAL A 579 3.07 11.34 3.23
CA VAL A 579 4.26 10.47 3.20
C VAL A 579 4.46 9.75 4.54
N LEU A 580 4.30 10.44 5.66
CA LEU A 580 4.45 9.85 6.99
C LEU A 580 3.42 8.75 7.26
N ILE A 581 2.14 9.00 6.96
CA ILE A 581 1.05 8.04 7.16
C ILE A 581 1.13 6.91 6.14
N GLY A 582 1.39 7.21 4.86
CA GLY A 582 1.46 6.22 3.79
C GLY A 582 2.68 5.32 3.91
N ALA A 583 3.89 5.88 3.81
CA ALA A 583 5.14 5.11 3.82
C ALA A 583 5.53 4.65 5.23
N GLY A 584 5.45 5.54 6.23
CA GLY A 584 5.72 5.19 7.62
C GLY A 584 4.69 4.22 8.18
N GLY A 585 3.42 4.38 7.83
CA GLY A 585 2.35 3.44 8.16
C GLY A 585 2.48 2.09 7.45
N ALA A 586 2.85 2.06 6.16
CA ALA A 586 3.13 0.80 5.45
C ALA A 586 4.34 0.05 6.03
N PHE A 587 5.32 0.75 6.57
CA PHE A 587 6.41 0.14 7.36
C PHE A 587 5.87 -0.40 8.70
N LEU A 588 5.15 0.41 9.48
CA LEU A 588 4.56 0.02 10.76
C LEU A 588 3.60 -1.18 10.63
N ALA A 589 2.84 -1.26 9.54
CA ALA A 589 1.94 -2.36 9.24
C ALA A 589 2.67 -3.72 9.25
N LYS A 590 3.91 -3.77 8.76
CA LYS A 590 4.75 -4.99 8.78
C LYS A 590 5.17 -5.40 10.20
N LEU A 591 5.32 -4.45 11.13
CA LEU A 591 5.61 -4.75 12.54
C LEU A 591 4.36 -5.22 13.30
N VAL A 592 3.20 -4.63 13.01
CA VAL A 592 1.93 -4.89 13.73
C VAL A 592 1.08 -5.99 13.06
N LEU A 593 1.62 -6.66 12.03
CA LEU A 593 0.96 -7.71 11.23
C LEU A 593 -0.35 -7.24 10.55
N LEU A 594 -0.45 -5.95 10.23
CA LEU A 594 -1.55 -5.36 9.46
C LEU A 594 -1.20 -5.29 7.97
N THR A 595 -2.22 -5.20 7.12
CA THR A 595 -2.01 -4.79 5.72
C THR A 595 -1.68 -3.29 5.60
N ALA A 596 -0.96 -2.91 4.55
CA ALA A 596 -0.60 -1.50 4.29
C ALA A 596 -1.75 -0.66 3.70
N ILE A 597 -2.76 -1.31 3.12
CA ILE A 597 -3.87 -0.66 2.39
C ILE A 597 -4.63 0.35 3.27
N PRO A 598 -5.01 0.06 4.53
CA PRO A 598 -5.62 1.05 5.43
C PRO A 598 -4.80 2.34 5.62
N PHE A 599 -3.47 2.24 5.67
CA PHE A 599 -2.58 3.40 5.81
C PHE A 599 -2.51 4.22 4.53
N ILE A 600 -2.45 3.56 3.37
CA ILE A 600 -2.44 4.24 2.06
C ILE A 600 -3.78 4.98 1.86
N ALA A 601 -4.91 4.31 2.10
CA ALA A 601 -6.25 4.92 2.02
C ALA A 601 -6.38 6.12 2.98
N ALA A 602 -5.92 5.98 4.23
CA ALA A 602 -5.90 7.07 5.19
C ALA A 602 -5.02 8.24 4.74
N SER A 603 -3.85 7.99 4.15
CA SER A 603 -2.96 9.05 3.64
C SER A 603 -3.59 9.84 2.49
N ILE A 604 -4.31 9.18 1.58
CA ILE A 604 -5.01 9.85 0.47
C ILE A 604 -6.14 10.73 1.00
N LEU A 605 -6.93 10.23 1.95
CA LEU A 605 -7.98 11.04 2.59
C LEU A 605 -7.39 12.25 3.35
N VAL A 606 -6.28 12.07 4.06
CA VAL A 606 -5.57 13.17 4.72
C VAL A 606 -5.03 14.20 3.73
N LEU A 607 -4.48 13.77 2.58
CA LEU A 607 -4.06 14.67 1.51
C LEU A 607 -5.23 15.53 1.01
N LEU A 608 -6.35 14.90 0.65
CA LEU A 608 -7.53 15.58 0.13
C LEU A 608 -8.12 16.57 1.14
N ILE A 609 -8.21 16.18 2.42
CA ILE A 609 -8.68 17.05 3.51
C ILE A 609 -7.77 18.27 3.63
N LEU A 610 -6.45 18.08 3.74
CA LEU A 610 -5.52 19.18 3.97
C LEU A 610 -5.33 20.08 2.74
N VAL A 611 -5.44 19.55 1.51
CA VAL A 611 -5.49 20.33 0.27
C VAL A 611 -6.77 21.17 0.19
N GLY A 612 -7.93 20.58 0.51
CA GLY A 612 -9.19 21.33 0.56
C GLY A 612 -9.17 22.45 1.60
N PHE A 613 -8.61 22.20 2.79
CA PHE A 613 -8.38 23.25 3.78
C PHE A 613 -7.36 24.29 3.30
N ALA A 614 -6.26 23.90 2.65
CA ALA A 614 -5.25 24.84 2.15
C ALA A 614 -5.85 25.93 1.25
N GLN A 615 -6.83 25.59 0.40
CA GLN A 615 -7.51 26.55 -0.48
C GLN A 615 -8.38 27.56 0.27
N ILE A 616 -9.06 27.16 1.36
CA ILE A 616 -9.99 28.01 2.13
C ILE A 616 -9.37 28.67 3.37
N MET A 617 -8.12 28.36 3.69
CA MET A 617 -7.43 28.85 4.89
C MET A 617 -6.87 30.29 4.82
N PRO A 618 -6.53 30.88 3.65
CA PRO A 618 -6.12 32.29 3.58
C PRO A 618 -7.27 33.25 3.94
N ALA A 619 -7.33 33.65 5.21
CA ALA A 619 -8.33 34.58 5.71
C ALA A 619 -7.98 36.04 5.37
N ARG A 620 -8.96 36.76 4.81
CA ARG A 620 -8.91 38.21 4.68
C ARG A 620 -9.17 38.87 6.03
N THR A 621 -8.62 40.08 6.22
CA THR A 621 -8.95 40.92 7.37
C THR A 621 -10.35 41.54 7.21
N GLU A 622 -10.82 42.31 8.19
CA GLU A 622 -12.05 43.10 8.00
C GLU A 622 -11.90 44.14 6.86
N PRO A 623 -10.84 44.98 6.80
CA PRO A 623 -10.55 45.81 5.62
C PRO A 623 -10.51 45.02 4.31
N GLY A 624 -9.84 43.86 4.27
CA GLY A 624 -9.79 42.99 3.08
C GLY A 624 -11.16 42.46 2.66
N THR A 625 -12.03 42.16 3.63
CA THR A 625 -13.41 41.73 3.35
C THR A 625 -14.26 42.87 2.81
N ARG A 626 -14.09 44.11 3.30
CA ARG A 626 -14.80 45.29 2.76
C ARG A 626 -14.29 45.67 1.36
N ALA A 627 -12.99 45.56 1.12
CA ALA A 627 -12.42 45.71 -0.22
C ALA A 627 -12.98 44.65 -1.18
N LEU A 628 -13.05 43.37 -0.75
CA LEU A 628 -13.62 42.30 -1.56
C LEU A 628 -15.12 42.53 -1.85
N GLU A 629 -15.91 43.00 -0.89
CA GLU A 629 -17.31 43.37 -1.09
C GLU A 629 -17.46 44.44 -2.19
N HIS A 630 -16.56 45.42 -2.23
CA HIS A 630 -16.54 46.47 -3.24
C HIS A 630 -16.07 45.96 -4.61
N VAL A 631 -15.04 45.10 -4.65
CA VAL A 631 -14.54 44.45 -5.87
C VAL A 631 -15.61 43.56 -6.50
N LEU A 632 -16.27 42.70 -5.72
CA LEU A 632 -17.36 41.84 -6.21
C LEU A 632 -18.58 42.67 -6.65
N GLY A 633 -18.86 43.80 -5.98
CA GLY A 633 -19.90 44.73 -6.40
C GLY A 633 -19.60 45.40 -7.74
N PHE A 634 -18.32 45.68 -8.02
CA PHE A 634 -17.86 46.22 -9.29
C PHE A 634 -17.78 45.15 -10.40
N GLU A 635 -17.38 43.91 -10.06
CA GLU A 635 -17.47 42.76 -10.96
C GLU A 635 -18.92 42.54 -11.44
N GLU A 636 -19.89 42.55 -10.51
CA GLU A 636 -21.31 42.38 -10.84
C GLU A 636 -21.84 43.52 -11.74
N PHE A 637 -21.34 44.74 -11.59
CA PHE A 637 -21.58 45.81 -12.56
C PHE A 637 -21.03 45.43 -13.93
N LEU A 638 -19.72 45.19 -14.06
CA LEU A 638 -19.05 44.86 -15.33
C LEU A 638 -19.67 43.64 -16.04
N ARG A 639 -20.15 42.66 -15.26
CA ARG A 639 -20.83 41.45 -15.73
C ARG A 639 -22.26 41.70 -16.24
N ARG A 640 -22.93 42.78 -15.81
CA ARG A 640 -24.36 43.06 -16.09
C ARG A 640 -24.66 44.41 -16.76
N VAL A 641 -23.63 45.15 -17.20
CA VAL A 641 -23.78 46.49 -17.81
C VAL A 641 -24.79 46.51 -18.99
N GLU A 642 -24.92 45.42 -19.74
CA GLU A 642 -25.87 45.28 -20.86
C GLU A 642 -27.35 45.54 -20.46
N SER A 643 -27.72 45.40 -19.18
CA SER A 643 -29.10 45.58 -18.72
C SER A 643 -29.61 47.02 -18.88
N GLU A 644 -30.87 47.18 -19.28
CA GLU A 644 -31.59 48.46 -19.50
C GLU A 644 -31.30 49.55 -18.46
N ASN A 645 -31.20 49.18 -17.18
CA ASN A 645 -30.97 50.09 -16.08
C ASN A 645 -29.50 50.55 -15.95
N LEU A 646 -28.55 49.66 -16.26
CA LEU A 646 -27.10 49.92 -16.15
C LEU A 646 -26.53 50.53 -17.44
N LYS A 647 -27.07 50.17 -18.61
CA LYS A 647 -26.63 50.70 -19.90
C LYS A 647 -26.72 52.22 -19.99
N ARG A 648 -27.69 52.84 -19.30
CA ARG A 648 -27.85 54.30 -19.20
C ARG A 648 -26.67 55.03 -18.54
N ILE A 649 -25.82 54.31 -17.78
CA ILE A 649 -24.66 54.88 -17.08
C ILE A 649 -23.45 54.99 -18.03
N ILE A 650 -23.33 54.07 -18.99
CA ILE A 650 -22.23 54.07 -19.98
C ILE A 650 -22.57 54.85 -21.26
N VAL A 651 -23.85 55.06 -21.55
CA VAL A 651 -24.31 55.89 -22.68
C VAL A 651 -23.93 57.35 -22.42
N GLY A 652 -22.98 57.87 -23.20
CA GLY A 652 -22.41 59.20 -23.05
C GLY A 652 -21.00 59.23 -22.45
N HIS A 653 -20.49 58.08 -21.99
CA HIS A 653 -19.18 57.96 -21.33
C HIS A 653 -18.30 56.85 -21.99
N PRO A 654 -17.94 56.97 -23.29
CA PRO A 654 -17.11 55.98 -23.98
C PRO A 654 -15.73 55.77 -23.32
N GLU A 655 -15.19 56.78 -22.65
CA GLU A 655 -13.90 56.74 -21.92
C GLU A 655 -13.87 55.71 -20.77
N LEU A 656 -15.04 55.28 -20.26
CA LEU A 656 -15.12 54.24 -19.24
C LEU A 656 -14.75 52.85 -19.77
N PHE A 657 -14.80 52.63 -21.09
CA PHE A 657 -14.39 51.38 -21.70
C PHE A 657 -12.90 51.14 -21.47
N ASP A 658 -12.04 52.06 -21.89
CA ASP A 658 -10.59 52.00 -21.67
C ASP A 658 -10.25 51.91 -20.18
N LYS A 659 -10.88 52.75 -19.35
CA LYS A 659 -10.63 52.82 -17.89
C LYS A 659 -10.92 51.52 -17.15
N TYR A 660 -11.93 50.74 -17.59
CA TYR A 660 -12.39 49.55 -16.87
C TYR A 660 -12.10 48.22 -17.58
N LEU A 661 -11.65 48.23 -18.84
CA LEU A 661 -11.21 47.03 -19.55
C LEU A 661 -10.13 46.22 -18.79
N PRO A 662 -9.07 46.82 -18.19
CA PRO A 662 -8.10 46.07 -17.39
C PRO A 662 -8.74 45.32 -16.20
N PHE A 663 -9.67 45.95 -15.48
CA PHE A 663 -10.40 45.30 -14.39
C PHE A 663 -11.33 44.18 -14.91
N ALA A 664 -12.01 44.40 -16.04
CA ALA A 664 -12.84 43.39 -16.66
C ALA A 664 -12.03 42.15 -17.10
N MET A 665 -10.78 42.35 -17.54
CA MET A 665 -9.84 41.27 -17.85
C MET A 665 -9.35 40.55 -16.58
N ALA A 666 -8.96 41.29 -15.53
CA ALA A 666 -8.59 40.70 -14.24
C ALA A 666 -9.73 39.81 -13.68
N PHE A 667 -10.98 40.22 -13.84
CA PHE A 667 -12.16 39.46 -13.40
C PHE A 667 -12.68 38.41 -14.41
N GLY A 668 -12.21 38.43 -15.67
CA GLY A 668 -12.62 37.48 -16.72
C GLY A 668 -14.05 37.68 -17.21
N VAL A 669 -14.49 38.94 -17.25
CA VAL A 669 -15.80 39.39 -17.75
C VAL A 669 -15.67 40.36 -18.93
N GLU A 670 -14.48 40.43 -19.54
CA GLU A 670 -14.13 41.39 -20.59
C GLU A 670 -15.01 41.27 -21.83
N LYS A 671 -15.51 40.08 -22.14
CA LYS A 671 -16.40 39.82 -23.29
C LYS A 671 -17.83 40.31 -23.04
N GLN A 672 -18.34 40.16 -21.82
CA GLN A 672 -19.64 40.69 -21.41
C GLN A 672 -19.57 42.22 -21.32
N PHE A 673 -18.49 42.75 -20.73
CA PHE A 673 -18.25 44.18 -20.60
C PHE A 673 -18.15 44.86 -21.98
N ALA A 674 -17.37 44.30 -22.91
CA ALA A 674 -17.17 44.89 -24.23
C ALA A 674 -18.44 44.95 -25.10
N ARG A 675 -19.31 43.94 -25.04
CA ARG A 675 -20.60 43.97 -25.74
C ARG A 675 -21.51 45.11 -25.29
N ALA A 676 -21.45 45.51 -24.02
CA ALA A 676 -22.25 46.62 -23.52
C ALA A 676 -21.92 47.96 -24.22
N PHE A 677 -20.68 48.10 -24.70
CA PHE A 677 -20.18 49.27 -25.44
C PHE A 677 -20.33 49.16 -26.97
N GLU A 678 -20.91 48.08 -27.49
CA GLU A 678 -21.15 47.93 -28.93
C GLU A 678 -22.05 49.06 -29.47
N GLY A 679 -21.55 49.77 -30.48
CA GLY A 679 -22.20 50.98 -31.04
C GLY A 679 -22.01 52.26 -30.22
N ILE A 680 -21.41 52.20 -29.02
CA ILE A 680 -21.07 53.37 -28.18
C ILE A 680 -19.60 53.75 -28.38
N TYR A 681 -18.69 52.77 -28.29
CA TYR A 681 -17.25 52.97 -28.48
C TYR A 681 -16.89 52.67 -29.95
N THR A 682 -16.75 53.71 -30.78
CA THR A 682 -16.65 53.58 -32.25
C THR A 682 -15.28 53.97 -32.83
N GLN A 683 -14.37 54.47 -32.01
CA GLN A 683 -12.99 54.81 -32.42
C GLN A 683 -12.00 53.83 -31.78
N PRO A 684 -10.91 53.47 -32.47
CA PRO A 684 -9.87 52.62 -31.88
C PRO A 684 -9.13 53.35 -30.74
N PRO A 685 -8.69 52.62 -29.69
CA PRO A 685 -7.94 53.23 -28.60
C PRO A 685 -6.56 53.72 -29.06
N GLN A 686 -6.06 54.82 -28.50
CA GLN A 686 -4.72 55.34 -28.82
C GLN A 686 -3.58 54.43 -28.33
N TRP A 687 -3.84 53.57 -27.36
CA TRP A 687 -2.87 52.66 -26.76
C TRP A 687 -2.73 51.31 -27.50
N TYR A 688 -3.57 51.05 -28.51
CA TYR A 688 -3.57 49.80 -29.27
C TYR A 688 -3.67 50.05 -30.78
N VAL A 689 -2.73 49.50 -31.55
CA VAL A 689 -2.69 49.59 -33.01
C VAL A 689 -3.02 48.21 -33.59
N GLY A 690 -4.16 48.12 -34.28
CA GLY A 690 -4.61 46.88 -34.94
C GLY A 690 -4.44 46.92 -36.46
N PRO A 691 -4.45 45.75 -37.14
CA PRO A 691 -4.17 45.62 -38.57
C PRO A 691 -5.25 46.19 -39.51
N SER A 692 -6.40 46.65 -38.99
CA SER A 692 -7.41 47.37 -39.78
C SER A 692 -8.04 48.50 -38.98
N VAL A 693 -7.70 49.74 -39.35
CA VAL A 693 -8.18 50.97 -38.70
C VAL A 693 -9.54 51.43 -39.27
N LEU A 694 -9.89 50.98 -40.47
CA LEU A 694 -11.02 51.52 -41.26
C LEU A 694 -12.41 51.02 -40.83
N ASN A 695 -12.51 49.87 -40.16
CA ASN A 695 -13.76 49.24 -39.73
C ASN A 695 -13.67 48.77 -38.27
N PHE A 696 -13.39 49.69 -37.34
CA PHE A 696 -13.29 49.35 -35.92
C PHE A 696 -14.63 48.85 -35.34
N ASN A 697 -14.58 47.75 -34.59
CA ASN A 697 -15.74 47.18 -33.89
C ASN A 697 -15.29 46.62 -32.52
N VAL A 698 -16.04 46.93 -31.47
CA VAL A 698 -15.72 46.59 -30.07
C VAL A 698 -15.63 45.09 -29.81
N SER A 699 -16.46 44.27 -30.47
CA SER A 699 -16.45 42.81 -30.31
C SER A 699 -15.22 42.15 -30.95
N HIS A 700 -14.78 42.67 -32.10
CA HIS A 700 -13.51 42.27 -32.74
C HIS A 700 -12.32 42.71 -31.90
N PHE A 701 -12.32 43.96 -31.43
CA PHE A 701 -11.28 44.49 -30.54
C PHE A 701 -11.17 43.70 -29.22
N SER A 702 -12.28 43.41 -28.55
CA SER A 702 -12.33 42.54 -27.36
C SER A 702 -11.75 41.15 -27.64
N SER A 703 -11.98 40.61 -28.84
CA SER A 703 -11.38 39.33 -29.26
C SER A 703 -9.86 39.43 -29.46
N SER A 704 -9.35 40.51 -30.06
CA SER A 704 -7.90 40.78 -30.15
C SER A 704 -7.27 40.97 -28.77
N VAL A 705 -7.89 41.70 -27.85
CA VAL A 705 -7.37 41.89 -26.47
C VAL A 705 -7.39 40.58 -25.67
N SER A 706 -8.43 39.75 -25.86
CA SER A 706 -8.49 38.40 -25.28
C SER A 706 -7.39 37.48 -25.85
N ASN A 707 -7.10 37.59 -27.15
CA ASN A 707 -5.99 36.89 -27.79
C ASN A 707 -4.62 37.38 -27.30
N LEU A 708 -4.42 38.70 -27.19
CA LEU A 708 -3.23 39.33 -26.61
C LEU A 708 -2.97 38.80 -25.19
N SER A 709 -3.98 38.81 -24.31
CA SER A 709 -3.85 38.27 -22.95
C SER A 709 -3.52 36.78 -22.94
N SER A 710 -4.09 35.99 -23.86
CA SER A 710 -3.73 34.58 -24.01
C SER A 710 -2.29 34.39 -24.49
N VAL A 711 -1.86 35.10 -25.54
CA VAL A 711 -0.51 34.98 -26.12
C VAL A 711 0.52 35.47 -25.13
N ALA A 712 0.36 36.69 -24.59
CA ALA A 712 1.23 37.24 -23.55
C ALA A 712 1.27 36.33 -22.32
N GLY A 713 0.12 35.82 -21.87
CA GLY A 713 0.04 34.84 -20.80
C GLY A 713 0.88 33.59 -21.07
N THR A 714 0.83 33.02 -22.27
CA THR A 714 1.63 31.84 -22.65
C THR A 714 3.11 32.12 -22.89
N THR A 715 3.46 33.29 -23.44
CA THR A 715 4.84 33.65 -23.79
C THR A 715 5.61 34.11 -22.56
N MET A 716 5.03 35.00 -21.75
CA MET A 716 5.66 35.56 -20.55
C MET A 716 5.78 34.53 -19.40
N SER A 717 5.03 33.42 -19.45
CA SER A 717 5.14 32.31 -18.50
C SER A 717 5.84 31.07 -19.04
N SER A 718 6.33 31.10 -20.30
CA SER A 718 7.06 29.96 -20.84
C SER A 718 8.40 29.78 -20.13
N THR A 719 8.80 28.53 -19.97
CA THR A 719 10.09 28.16 -19.39
C THR A 719 10.86 27.32 -20.40
N PRO A 720 12.21 27.44 -20.45
CA PRO A 720 13.04 26.62 -21.31
C PRO A 720 12.69 25.13 -21.15
N ARG A 721 12.46 24.44 -22.27
CA ARG A 721 12.13 23.00 -22.26
C ARG A 721 13.30 22.18 -21.72
N SER A 722 13.26 21.87 -20.43
CA SER A 722 14.17 20.89 -19.84
C SER A 722 13.89 19.49 -20.41
N SER A 723 14.93 18.84 -20.92
CA SER A 723 14.89 17.49 -21.50
C SER A 723 14.80 16.41 -20.42
N SER A 724 13.69 16.40 -19.68
CA SER A 724 13.39 15.44 -18.61
C SER A 724 12.03 14.77 -18.85
N GLY A 725 12.02 13.73 -19.68
CA GLY A 725 10.82 12.98 -20.00
C GLY A 725 10.42 11.98 -18.91
N SER A 726 9.20 12.08 -18.40
CA SER A 726 8.36 10.90 -18.10
C SER A 726 6.90 11.32 -17.95
N GLY A 727 6.10 11.12 -19.01
CA GLY A 727 4.66 11.31 -18.97
C GLY A 727 3.99 10.21 -18.16
N PHE A 728 3.23 10.57 -17.13
CA PHE A 728 2.46 9.62 -16.33
C PHE A 728 1.16 9.24 -17.05
N GLY A 729 1.26 8.28 -17.97
CA GLY A 729 0.11 7.75 -18.72
C GLY A 729 -0.79 6.89 -17.83
N GLY A 730 -2.00 7.36 -17.55
CA GLY A 730 -3.01 6.59 -16.81
C GLY A 730 -3.50 5.38 -17.61
N GLY A 731 -3.10 4.17 -17.19
CA GLY A 731 -3.60 2.91 -17.74
C GLY A 731 -4.74 2.33 -16.89
N GLY A 732 -5.98 2.47 -17.35
CA GLY A 732 -7.10 1.68 -16.82
C GLY A 732 -6.99 0.23 -17.29
N GLY A 733 -7.05 -0.72 -16.35
CA GLY A 733 -7.00 -2.15 -16.64
C GLY A 733 -7.96 -2.93 -15.75
N GLY A 734 -9.13 -3.25 -16.28
CA GLY A 734 -10.02 -4.24 -15.68
C GLY A 734 -9.56 -5.65 -16.05
N GLY A 735 -9.68 -6.61 -15.13
CA GLY A 735 -9.35 -8.00 -15.45
C GLY A 735 -9.44 -8.98 -14.27
N GLY A 736 -10.30 -9.99 -14.43
CA GLY A 736 -10.08 -11.33 -13.87
C GLY A 736 -10.21 -11.49 -12.36
N GLY A 737 -11.43 -11.73 -11.88
CA GLY A 737 -11.64 -12.40 -10.59
C GLY A 737 -11.20 -13.87 -10.66
N GLY A 738 -9.95 -14.16 -10.31
CA GLY A 738 -9.47 -15.52 -10.08
C GLY A 738 -9.82 -15.97 -8.66
N GLY A 739 -10.59 -17.05 -8.53
CA GLY A 739 -10.93 -17.64 -7.23
C GLY A 739 -9.73 -18.35 -6.61
N PHE A 740 -9.21 -17.82 -5.51
CA PHE A 740 -8.23 -18.50 -4.67
C PHE A 740 -8.90 -19.13 -3.45
N SER A 741 -8.48 -20.34 -3.08
CA SER A 741 -8.88 -21.04 -1.85
C SER A 741 -8.29 -20.35 -0.61
N GLY A 742 -8.91 -19.24 -0.20
CA GLY A 742 -8.54 -18.52 1.02
C GLY A 742 -8.89 -19.34 2.27
N GLY A 743 -7.91 -19.54 3.15
CA GLY A 743 -8.06 -20.29 4.41
C GLY A 743 -9.29 -19.88 5.21
N GLY A 744 -9.92 -20.89 5.83
CA GLY A 744 -11.21 -20.73 6.51
C GLY A 744 -11.12 -19.94 7.81
N GLY A 745 -12.24 -19.37 8.24
CA GLY A 745 -12.34 -18.84 9.59
C GLY A 745 -12.27 -19.97 10.62
N GLY A 746 -11.72 -19.74 11.81
CA GLY A 746 -11.79 -20.75 12.88
C GLY A 746 -10.57 -21.67 12.95
N GLY A 747 -10.78 -22.87 13.48
CA GLY A 747 -9.79 -23.79 14.04
C GLY A 747 -8.39 -23.81 13.40
N GLY A 748 -7.36 -23.81 14.26
CA GLY A 748 -5.95 -23.87 13.85
C GLY A 748 -5.17 -25.01 14.50
N GLY A 749 -3.88 -24.85 14.74
CA GLY A 749 -3.06 -25.92 15.31
C GLY A 749 -3.20 -26.22 16.80
N GLY A 750 -2.20 -26.93 17.30
CA GLY A 750 -1.98 -27.20 18.71
C GLY A 750 -0.62 -27.83 18.99
N GLY A 751 -0.35 -28.08 20.28
CA GLY A 751 0.95 -28.55 20.75
C GLY A 751 0.86 -29.14 22.16
N ALA A 752 1.88 -29.85 22.64
CA ALA A 752 1.99 -30.28 24.05
C ALA A 752 3.16 -29.56 24.76
N PHE A 753 3.13 -29.43 26.09
CA PHE A 753 4.19 -28.76 26.88
C PHE A 753 4.63 -29.48 28.16
#